data_AF-A0A5I9Q886-F1
#
_entry.id   AF-A0A5I9Q886-F1
#
_cell.length_a   1.000
_cell.length_b   1.000
_cell.length_c   1.000
_cell.angle_alpha   90.00
_cell.angle_beta   90.00
_cell.angle_gamma   90.00
#
_symmetry.space_group_name_H-M   'P 1'
#
loop_
_entity.id
_entity.type
_entity.pdbx_description
1 polymer ?
#
loop_
_entity_poly.entity_id
_entity_poly.type
_entity_poly.pdbx_seq_one_letter_code
_entity_poly.pdbx_strand_id
1 'polypeptide(L)'
;MKKFKKKPYIFLSSILLSQSALSVDINSSIGSAGSDGESGKTNMSTSTGQAGTTGQRGSNGGRGQGATVDTYGHPGGDPSSGQQGYADGTGGNGGNGGNGGEGGGANTPFTGRPAGNGGRGGNGGNGGDSTASALGGPGGNGGNGGDGGQGGWSTVAASIAGRGGDGGNGGKGGNGANGSDGTSGKDGAKGGNGFDLTPEMEGDSFIIQGSVSGGMGGYGGAGANGLNGTKGGAGGNGGRGGESRNYAENSGGNGGNGGNGGNGGNGGNGGNGGNGGVGGDGIIVSKNNVQITNLSTVVGGNGGSGGVAGSAGLAGAGGKGGNGGDVPIGSPTTRGKRGEDGAFGENGINGRVGNGGAGGTAINISADGVILLNQGKVLGGAPGSINAQPGEAIVVSGKNSHIINDIGGEIRSSGLNSKAVEYEAGADNGIFEMRTNSIVDGVVDATKISNSKLVLGGNTAKENSTFIASKIGNGRQYQGFSNYEVNTSEGSTWNLIGETTALTPWTVTEGTLAIVSDHSLGSTDGALTLNGGVLQTVLNVNSDRRFNLTAESLNGGILTDGDLTLTNVISGVGGLKKTGNATLILGGQNDYTGRTIISSGNLFLTGEGGIEHSESVELSKGTSLNISSTTGGTMVNNLTGDEGSHVVLGDR
;
A
#
# COMPACT_ATOMS: atom_id res chain seq x y z
N MET A 1 -28.78 -40.63 33.75
CA MET A 1 -27.71 -41.30 32.98
C MET A 1 -27.71 -40.79 31.54
N LYS A 2 -26.78 -39.90 31.18
CA LYS A 2 -26.13 -39.78 29.86
C LYS A 2 -24.83 -39.01 30.12
N LYS A 3 -23.72 -39.75 30.14
CA LYS A 3 -22.36 -39.24 30.42
C LYS A 3 -21.89 -38.42 29.22
N PHE A 4 -21.73 -37.11 29.38
CA PHE A 4 -20.88 -36.33 28.48
C PHE A 4 -19.41 -36.62 28.82
N LYS A 5 -18.75 -37.44 28.00
CA LYS A 5 -17.29 -37.55 28.02
C LYS A 5 -16.72 -36.25 27.45
N LYS A 6 -16.20 -35.37 28.31
CA LYS A 6 -15.24 -34.33 27.91
C LYS A 6 -14.04 -35.03 27.26
N LYS A 7 -13.74 -34.70 26.00
CA LYS A 7 -12.46 -35.04 25.37
C LYS A 7 -11.37 -34.19 26.03
N PRO A 8 -10.17 -34.74 26.32
CA PRO A 8 -9.09 -33.96 26.90
C PRO A 8 -8.48 -33.04 25.84
N TYR A 9 -8.26 -31.78 26.23
CA TYR A 9 -7.46 -30.81 25.49
C TYR A 9 -5.99 -31.26 25.56
N ILE A 10 -5.42 -31.64 24.41
CA ILE A 10 -3.98 -31.87 24.25
C ILE A 10 -3.60 -31.26 22.90
N PHE A 11 -2.86 -30.15 22.94
CA PHE A 11 -1.58 -29.91 22.24
C PHE A 11 -1.18 -28.42 22.40
N LEU A 12 -0.73 -28.05 23.61
CA LEU A 12 0.31 -27.02 23.78
C LEU A 12 1.47 -27.68 24.52
N SER A 13 2.28 -28.44 23.80
CA SER A 13 3.55 -28.96 24.29
C SER A 13 4.53 -29.05 23.13
N SER A 14 4.92 -27.88 22.61
CA SER A 14 6.16 -27.70 21.85
C SER A 14 6.31 -26.24 21.38
N ILE A 15 6.40 -25.31 22.34
CA ILE A 15 7.16 -24.07 22.12
C ILE A 15 8.09 -23.97 23.33
N LEU A 16 9.21 -24.69 23.24
CA LEU A 16 10.34 -24.44 24.12
C LEU A 16 10.98 -23.13 23.66
N LEU A 17 11.21 -22.25 24.63
CA LEU A 17 12.03 -21.05 24.52
C LEU A 17 13.40 -21.41 23.91
N SER A 18 13.77 -20.72 22.84
CA SER A 18 15.17 -20.33 22.64
C SER A 18 15.23 -18.81 22.56
N GLN A 19 15.47 -18.19 23.72
CA GLN A 19 16.12 -16.89 23.75
C GLN A 19 17.54 -17.06 23.22
N SER A 20 17.82 -16.53 22.04
CA SER A 20 19.15 -16.05 21.68
C SER A 20 19.00 -15.14 20.48
N ALA A 21 19.28 -13.86 20.70
CA ALA A 21 19.47 -12.86 19.67
C ALA A 21 20.55 -13.32 18.68
N LEU A 22 20.24 -13.30 17.38
CA LEU A 22 21.23 -13.03 16.33
C LEU A 22 20.50 -12.55 15.09
N SER A 23 20.65 -11.25 14.83
CA SER A 23 20.48 -10.65 13.51
C SER A 23 21.43 -11.33 12.53
N VAL A 24 20.90 -11.93 11.47
CA VAL A 24 21.58 -12.12 10.19
C VAL A 24 20.52 -12.11 9.08
N ASP A 25 20.48 -11.00 8.33
CA ASP A 25 20.04 -10.98 6.94
C ASP A 25 20.82 -12.02 6.13
N ILE A 26 20.12 -12.85 5.35
CA ILE A 26 20.49 -13.31 4.00
C ILE A 26 19.28 -14.08 3.46
N ASN A 27 18.67 -13.57 2.40
CA ASN A 27 18.21 -14.41 1.29
C ASN A 27 18.36 -13.65 -0.01
N SER A 28 19.60 -13.66 -0.48
CA SER A 28 19.92 -13.68 -1.90
C SER A 28 19.74 -15.11 -2.43
N SER A 29 19.49 -15.20 -3.74
CA SER A 29 19.47 -16.39 -4.61
C SER A 29 18.08 -17.03 -4.82
N ILE A 30 17.68 -17.51 -6.00
CA ILE A 30 18.28 -17.59 -7.34
C ILE A 30 17.11 -17.94 -8.29
N GLY A 31 17.17 -17.46 -9.53
CA GLY A 31 16.25 -17.85 -10.60
C GLY A 31 16.65 -17.28 -11.97
N SER A 32 17.94 -17.34 -12.30
CA SER A 32 18.46 -17.07 -13.65
C SER A 32 18.83 -18.40 -14.30
N ALA A 33 18.23 -18.68 -15.45
CA ALA A 33 18.63 -19.71 -16.40
C ALA A 33 18.59 -19.06 -17.78
N GLY A 34 19.56 -19.17 -18.68
CA GLY A 34 20.90 -19.76 -18.64
C GLY A 34 21.53 -19.31 -19.97
N SER A 35 22.74 -18.75 -19.91
CA SER A 35 23.53 -18.39 -21.08
C SER A 35 24.76 -19.29 -21.12
N ASP A 36 24.76 -20.26 -22.02
CA ASP A 36 25.99 -20.96 -22.39
C ASP A 36 26.70 -20.15 -23.47
N GLY A 37 27.88 -19.68 -23.11
CA GLY A 37 28.80 -19.01 -24.02
C GLY A 37 29.66 -20.01 -24.77
N GLU A 38 30.06 -19.63 -25.98
CA GLU A 38 31.31 -20.11 -26.56
C GLU A 38 32.08 -18.90 -27.10
N SER A 39 33.31 -18.75 -26.61
CA SER A 39 34.20 -17.65 -26.92
C SER A 39 35.19 -18.05 -28.00
N GLY A 40 35.50 -17.10 -28.88
CA GLY A 40 36.78 -17.05 -29.59
C GLY A 40 36.76 -17.48 -31.06
N LYS A 41 36.74 -16.49 -31.96
CA LYS A 41 37.91 -16.17 -32.80
C LYS A 41 37.65 -14.93 -33.66
N THR A 42 38.61 -14.03 -33.58
CA THR A 42 38.85 -12.90 -34.47
C THR A 42 38.93 -13.35 -35.93
N ASN A 43 38.21 -12.68 -36.84
CA ASN A 43 38.81 -12.27 -38.11
C ASN A 43 38.04 -11.12 -38.77
N MET A 44 38.82 -10.11 -39.12
CA MET A 44 38.50 -8.96 -39.93
C MET A 44 38.55 -9.40 -41.40
N SER A 45 37.45 -9.33 -42.15
CA SER A 45 37.53 -9.22 -43.61
C SER A 45 36.28 -8.59 -44.20
N THR A 46 36.57 -7.63 -45.08
CA THR A 46 35.71 -6.82 -45.94
C THR A 46 34.78 -7.59 -46.88
N SER A 47 33.72 -6.86 -47.29
CA SER A 47 33.22 -6.73 -48.68
C SER A 47 31.85 -7.32 -49.01
N THR A 48 31.06 -6.47 -49.70
CA THR A 48 29.98 -6.74 -50.67
C THR A 48 28.75 -7.52 -50.16
N GLY A 49 27.52 -7.05 -50.30
CA GLY A 49 26.89 -6.53 -51.51
C GLY A 49 25.90 -7.60 -52.04
N GLN A 50 24.64 -7.19 -52.23
CA GLN A 50 23.50 -7.90 -52.85
C GLN A 50 22.68 -8.92 -52.02
N ALA A 51 21.42 -8.55 -51.79
CA ALA A 51 20.21 -9.25 -52.24
C ALA A 51 19.07 -8.21 -52.13
N GLY A 52 18.22 -7.96 -53.12
CA GLY A 52 17.47 -8.91 -53.93
C GLY A 52 15.99 -8.57 -53.70
N THR A 53 15.41 -7.88 -54.67
CA THR A 53 14.00 -7.47 -54.76
C THR A 53 13.04 -8.65 -54.74
N THR A 54 11.88 -8.50 -54.11
CA THR A 54 10.58 -8.98 -54.64
C THR A 54 9.46 -8.29 -53.86
N GLY A 55 8.72 -7.41 -54.54
CA GLY A 55 7.43 -6.93 -54.05
C GLY A 55 6.34 -7.96 -54.31
N GLN A 56 5.30 -7.94 -53.48
CA GLN A 56 3.94 -8.28 -53.92
C GLN A 56 2.93 -7.39 -53.19
N ARG A 57 2.19 -6.62 -54.00
CA ARG A 57 0.85 -6.12 -53.68
C ARG A 57 -0.11 -7.32 -53.73
N GLY A 58 -0.94 -7.48 -52.71
CA GLY A 58 -2.15 -8.31 -52.76
C GLY A 58 -3.39 -7.41 -52.74
N SER A 59 -4.24 -7.54 -53.75
CA SER A 59 -5.60 -6.97 -53.83
C SER A 59 -6.62 -8.12 -53.99
N ASN A 60 -7.88 -7.81 -53.66
CA ASN A 60 -9.11 -8.62 -53.74
C ASN A 60 -9.28 -9.64 -52.60
N GLY A 61 -10.45 -9.85 -52.00
CA GLY A 61 -11.84 -9.48 -52.33
C GLY A 61 -12.74 -10.64 -51.86
N GLY A 62 -14.02 -10.39 -51.57
CA GLY A 62 -15.01 -11.47 -51.47
C GLY A 62 -15.97 -11.39 -50.29
N ARG A 63 -17.18 -10.92 -50.57
CA ARG A 63 -18.40 -11.10 -49.76
C ARG A 63 -18.79 -12.58 -49.72
N GLY A 64 -19.34 -13.03 -48.59
CA GLY A 64 -20.08 -14.28 -48.47
C GLY A 64 -21.24 -14.09 -47.50
N GLN A 65 -22.42 -13.79 -48.05
CA GLN A 65 -23.71 -13.90 -47.37
C GLN A 65 -24.13 -15.37 -47.43
N GLY A 66 -24.61 -15.90 -46.30
CA GLY A 66 -25.36 -17.16 -46.24
C GLY A 66 -26.69 -16.89 -45.56
N ALA A 67 -27.74 -16.74 -46.35
CA ALA A 67 -29.13 -16.71 -45.90
C ALA A 67 -29.81 -18.03 -46.29
N THR A 68 -30.61 -18.56 -45.36
CA THR A 68 -31.73 -19.48 -45.58
C THR A 68 -32.93 -18.77 -44.93
N VAL A 69 -33.92 -18.16 -45.61
CA VAL A 69 -34.94 -18.69 -46.56
C VAL A 69 -35.77 -19.77 -45.82
N ASP A 70 -37.08 -19.68 -45.55
CA ASP A 70 -38.13 -18.80 -46.08
C ASP A 70 -39.46 -18.87 -45.29
N THR A 71 -40.25 -17.79 -45.40
CA THR A 71 -41.73 -17.69 -45.62
C THR A 71 -42.81 -17.80 -44.53
N TYR A 72 -43.81 -16.92 -44.78
CA TYR A 72 -45.20 -16.75 -44.28
C TYR A 72 -45.32 -15.70 -43.16
N GLY A 73 -45.98 -14.55 -43.28
CA GLY A 73 -47.07 -14.08 -44.13
C GLY A 73 -47.88 -13.06 -43.28
N HIS A 74 -48.04 -11.81 -43.72
CA HIS A 74 -48.92 -10.80 -43.07
C HIS A 74 -50.38 -11.00 -43.53
N PRO A 75 -51.44 -10.63 -42.75
CA PRO A 75 -51.63 -9.28 -42.17
C PRO A 75 -52.47 -9.13 -40.85
N GLY A 76 -52.30 -7.98 -40.18
CA GLY A 76 -53.36 -7.18 -39.53
C GLY A 76 -53.89 -7.56 -38.13
N GLY A 77 -53.77 -6.65 -37.16
CA GLY A 77 -54.55 -6.63 -35.92
C GLY A 77 -53.82 -5.99 -34.73
N ASP A 78 -54.21 -4.77 -34.36
CA ASP A 78 -53.75 -3.98 -33.20
C ASP A 78 -54.31 -4.53 -31.86
N PRO A 79 -54.05 -3.91 -30.69
CA PRO A 79 -52.91 -4.05 -29.78
C PRO A 79 -53.30 -4.78 -28.46
N SER A 80 -52.32 -5.32 -27.72
CA SER A 80 -52.25 -5.29 -26.25
C SER A 80 -51.27 -6.33 -25.69
N SER A 81 -50.87 -6.08 -24.44
CA SER A 81 -50.10 -6.91 -23.52
C SER A 81 -48.58 -6.77 -23.65
N GLY A 82 -48.03 -6.14 -22.61
CA GLY A 82 -46.61 -5.88 -22.46
C GLY A 82 -45.80 -7.14 -22.24
N GLN A 83 -44.57 -7.07 -22.71
CA GLN A 83 -43.45 -7.78 -22.11
C GLN A 83 -42.23 -6.88 -22.26
N GLN A 84 -41.69 -6.48 -21.11
CA GLN A 84 -40.39 -5.85 -20.97
C GLN A 84 -39.35 -6.82 -21.56
N GLY A 85 -38.83 -6.50 -22.74
CA GLY A 85 -37.66 -7.14 -23.29
C GLY A 85 -36.43 -6.73 -22.48
N TYR A 86 -35.84 -7.69 -21.79
CA TYR A 86 -34.47 -7.61 -21.30
C TYR A 86 -33.54 -7.35 -22.49
N ALA A 87 -32.98 -6.15 -22.56
CA ALA A 87 -31.89 -5.84 -23.48
C ALA A 87 -30.57 -6.10 -22.74
N ASP A 88 -29.84 -7.11 -23.20
CA ASP A 88 -28.42 -7.30 -22.88
C ASP A 88 -27.63 -6.07 -23.36
N GLY A 89 -27.31 -5.18 -22.43
CA GLY A 89 -26.43 -4.05 -22.66
C GLY A 89 -24.97 -4.50 -22.58
N THR A 90 -24.35 -4.81 -23.72
CA THR A 90 -22.89 -4.90 -23.82
C THR A 90 -22.29 -3.53 -23.51
N GLY A 91 -21.49 -3.45 -22.44
CA GLY A 91 -20.75 -2.25 -22.05
C GLY A 91 -19.93 -1.68 -23.20
N GLY A 92 -20.07 -0.39 -23.46
CA GLY A 92 -19.35 0.33 -24.50
C GLY A 92 -17.86 0.44 -24.15
N ASN A 93 -17.00 0.12 -25.11
CA ASN A 93 -15.57 0.44 -25.05
C ASN A 93 -15.40 1.97 -24.95
N GLY A 94 -14.69 2.42 -23.91
CA GLY A 94 -14.31 3.82 -23.71
C GLY A 94 -13.62 4.40 -24.94
N GLY A 95 -14.11 5.55 -25.39
CA GLY A 95 -13.62 6.22 -26.60
C GLY A 95 -12.16 6.64 -26.48
N ASN A 96 -11.39 6.46 -27.56
CA ASN A 96 -10.08 7.08 -27.72
C ASN A 96 -10.25 8.62 -27.68
N GLY A 97 -9.40 9.26 -26.87
CA GLY A 97 -9.48 10.68 -26.54
C GLY A 97 -9.70 11.60 -27.74
N GLY A 98 -10.68 12.49 -27.58
CA GLY A 98 -10.92 13.63 -28.45
C GLY A 98 -11.51 14.77 -27.62
N ASN A 99 -10.72 15.84 -27.50
CA ASN A 99 -11.04 17.18 -26.99
C ASN A 99 -12.05 17.30 -25.84
N GLY A 100 -11.54 17.60 -24.65
CA GLY A 100 -12.36 18.01 -23.51
C GLY A 100 -13.24 19.23 -23.83
N GLY A 101 -14.47 19.17 -23.30
CA GLY A 101 -15.47 20.21 -23.33
C GLY A 101 -16.85 19.59 -23.10
N GLU A 102 -17.40 19.76 -21.91
CA GLU A 102 -18.71 19.24 -21.47
C GLU A 102 -19.87 19.59 -22.42
N GLY A 103 -20.92 18.79 -22.34
CA GLY A 103 -22.10 18.85 -23.19
C GLY A 103 -22.85 20.18 -23.17
N GLY A 104 -23.37 20.55 -24.35
CA GLY A 104 -24.32 21.64 -24.51
C GLY A 104 -24.50 22.04 -25.98
N GLY A 105 -25.47 21.43 -26.65
CA GLY A 105 -26.26 21.97 -27.78
C GLY A 105 -25.61 22.72 -28.96
N ALA A 106 -25.95 22.26 -30.16
CA ALA A 106 -26.09 22.97 -31.44
C ALA A 106 -24.88 23.10 -32.40
N ASN A 107 -25.01 22.36 -33.52
CA ASN A 107 -24.69 22.70 -34.91
C ASN A 107 -23.60 23.77 -35.19
N THR A 108 -22.49 23.39 -35.83
CA THR A 108 -22.00 24.00 -37.10
C THR A 108 -20.79 23.23 -37.69
N PRO A 109 -20.54 23.32 -39.02
CA PRO A 109 -19.62 22.45 -39.75
C PRO A 109 -18.25 23.08 -40.08
N PHE A 110 -17.23 22.21 -40.16
CA PHE A 110 -15.97 22.27 -40.94
C PHE A 110 -15.11 23.56 -40.95
N THR A 111 -13.84 23.46 -40.53
CA THR A 111 -12.66 23.68 -41.40
C THR A 111 -11.39 23.06 -40.78
N GLY A 112 -10.60 22.37 -41.59
CA GLY A 112 -9.34 21.75 -41.20
C GLY A 112 -8.14 22.72 -41.25
N ARG A 113 -7.21 22.54 -40.31
CA ARG A 113 -5.83 23.05 -40.37
C ARG A 113 -4.86 21.89 -40.08
N PRO A 114 -3.66 21.85 -40.69
CA PRO A 114 -2.71 20.76 -40.51
C PRO A 114 -2.15 20.74 -39.07
N ALA A 115 -2.02 19.55 -38.51
CA ALA A 115 -1.52 19.32 -37.15
C ALA A 115 -0.05 19.73 -37.01
N GLY A 116 0.24 20.59 -36.01
CA GLY A 116 1.57 20.73 -35.46
C GLY A 116 1.87 19.57 -34.50
N ASN A 117 3.11 19.07 -34.52
CA ASN A 117 3.59 18.07 -33.56
C ASN A 117 3.49 18.62 -32.13
N GLY A 118 2.68 17.95 -31.31
CA GLY A 118 2.44 18.30 -29.90
C GLY A 118 0.96 18.43 -29.56
N GLY A 119 0.14 17.42 -29.89
CA GLY A 119 -1.23 17.37 -29.38
C GLY A 119 -1.22 17.18 -27.87
N ARG A 120 -1.79 18.12 -27.12
CA ARG A 120 -2.15 17.93 -25.71
C ARG A 120 -3.15 16.78 -25.66
N GLY A 121 -2.76 15.63 -25.12
CA GLY A 121 -3.72 14.55 -24.89
C GLY A 121 -4.71 15.01 -23.81
N GLY A 122 -6.00 14.94 -24.11
CA GLY A 122 -7.03 15.21 -23.11
C GLY A 122 -7.05 14.14 -22.02
N ASN A 123 -7.66 14.46 -20.87
CA ASN A 123 -7.94 13.49 -19.83
C ASN A 123 -8.86 12.38 -20.37
N GLY A 124 -8.74 11.18 -19.81
CA GLY A 124 -9.63 10.06 -20.09
C GLY A 124 -11.05 10.37 -19.61
N GLY A 125 -12.06 9.94 -20.36
CA GLY A 125 -13.45 10.09 -19.95
C GLY A 125 -13.80 9.14 -18.81
N ASN A 126 -14.70 9.52 -17.91
CA ASN A 126 -15.18 8.64 -16.84
C ASN A 126 -15.99 7.46 -17.43
N GLY A 127 -15.94 6.31 -16.77
CA GLY A 127 -16.72 5.13 -17.09
C GLY A 127 -18.22 5.41 -16.91
N GLY A 128 -19.04 4.82 -17.79
CA GLY A 128 -20.49 5.02 -17.73
C GLY A 128 -21.11 4.37 -16.48
N ASP A 129 -22.00 5.11 -15.81
CA ASP A 129 -22.82 4.58 -14.72
C ASP A 129 -23.95 3.69 -15.25
N SER A 130 -24.29 2.66 -14.48
CA SER A 130 -25.29 1.65 -14.78
C SER A 130 -26.49 1.77 -13.83
N THR A 131 -27.70 1.81 -14.38
CA THR A 131 -28.96 1.94 -13.62
C THR A 131 -29.67 0.61 -13.36
N ALA A 132 -29.04 -0.49 -13.75
CA ALA A 132 -29.52 -1.86 -13.56
C ALA A 132 -28.30 -2.76 -13.23
N SER A 133 -28.53 -4.04 -12.90
CA SER A 133 -27.55 -5.07 -12.51
C SER A 133 -26.33 -5.30 -13.44
N ALA A 134 -26.13 -4.42 -14.42
CA ALA A 134 -24.95 -4.28 -15.24
C ALA A 134 -23.78 -3.67 -14.45
N LEU A 135 -22.58 -3.94 -14.96
CA LEU A 135 -21.32 -3.39 -14.48
C LEU A 135 -21.25 -1.87 -14.70
N GLY A 136 -20.68 -1.14 -13.73
CA GLY A 136 -20.12 0.18 -14.03
C GLY A 136 -18.98 0.05 -15.03
N GLY A 137 -18.91 0.96 -16.00
CA GLY A 137 -17.90 0.88 -17.07
C GLY A 137 -16.48 1.25 -16.58
N PRO A 138 -15.40 0.74 -17.20
CA PRO A 138 -14.06 1.21 -16.89
C PRO A 138 -13.86 2.68 -17.32
N GLY A 139 -12.99 3.39 -16.61
CA GLY A 139 -12.53 4.72 -17.00
C GLY A 139 -11.71 4.69 -18.29
N GLY A 140 -11.82 5.75 -19.09
CA GLY A 140 -11.03 5.93 -20.31
C GLY A 140 -9.56 6.25 -20.00
N ASN A 141 -8.65 5.80 -20.85
CA ASN A 141 -7.23 6.17 -20.73
C ASN A 141 -7.03 7.66 -21.07
N GLY A 142 -6.13 8.33 -20.35
CA GLY A 142 -5.67 9.67 -20.70
C GLY A 142 -4.84 9.69 -21.98
N GLY A 143 -5.00 10.72 -22.81
CA GLY A 143 -4.07 10.99 -23.91
C GLY A 143 -2.69 11.42 -23.39
N ASN A 144 -1.67 11.57 -24.25
CA ASN A 144 -0.32 11.98 -23.81
C ASN A 144 -0.33 13.19 -22.86
N GLY A 145 0.09 12.98 -21.61
CA GLY A 145 0.11 13.97 -20.52
C GLY A 145 -1.24 14.28 -19.84
N GLY A 146 -2.33 13.59 -20.21
CA GLY A 146 -3.64 13.71 -19.56
C GLY A 146 -3.90 12.56 -18.58
N ASP A 147 -4.66 12.84 -17.51
CA ASP A 147 -4.96 11.86 -16.47
C ASP A 147 -5.96 10.79 -16.97
N GLY A 148 -5.97 9.62 -16.33
CA GLY A 148 -7.00 8.61 -16.57
C GLY A 148 -8.38 9.01 -16.05
N GLY A 149 -9.44 8.51 -16.69
CA GLY A 149 -10.81 8.70 -16.24
C GLY A 149 -11.17 7.81 -15.05
N GLN A 150 -12.19 8.17 -14.29
CA GLN A 150 -12.67 7.36 -13.16
C GLN A 150 -13.50 6.16 -13.63
N GLY A 151 -13.55 5.07 -12.85
CA GLY A 151 -14.50 3.97 -13.08
C GLY A 151 -15.96 4.35 -12.79
N GLY A 152 -16.91 3.80 -13.55
CA GLY A 152 -18.36 4.01 -13.39
C GLY A 152 -19.01 3.10 -12.35
N TRP A 153 -20.25 3.41 -11.94
CA TRP A 153 -20.95 2.77 -10.81
C TRP A 153 -22.29 2.10 -11.15
N SER A 154 -22.92 1.40 -10.19
CA SER A 154 -24.25 0.79 -10.32
C SER A 154 -25.18 1.23 -9.19
N THR A 155 -26.40 1.73 -9.51
CA THR A 155 -27.28 2.45 -8.55
C THR A 155 -28.46 1.66 -7.96
N VAL A 156 -28.47 0.32 -7.99
CA VAL A 156 -29.63 -0.44 -7.49
C VAL A 156 -29.70 -0.49 -5.95
N ALA A 157 -30.85 -0.08 -5.40
CA ALA A 157 -31.14 0.13 -3.98
C ALA A 157 -31.22 -1.13 -3.10
N ALA A 158 -31.05 -0.91 -1.79
CA ALA A 158 -31.06 -1.82 -0.63
C ALA A 158 -29.84 -2.75 -0.45
N SER A 159 -29.09 -3.03 -1.51
CA SER A 159 -27.73 -3.60 -1.43
C SER A 159 -26.98 -3.12 -2.66
N ILE A 160 -26.18 -2.06 -2.52
CA ILE A 160 -25.36 -1.54 -3.62
C ILE A 160 -24.23 -2.54 -3.82
N ALA A 161 -24.48 -3.59 -4.60
CA ALA A 161 -23.48 -4.49 -5.13
C ALA A 161 -22.74 -3.76 -6.25
N GLY A 162 -21.88 -2.82 -5.89
CA GLY A 162 -20.98 -2.18 -6.84
C GLY A 162 -19.92 -3.19 -7.28
N ARG A 163 -19.84 -3.46 -8.59
CA ARG A 163 -18.56 -3.87 -9.18
C ARG A 163 -17.88 -2.55 -9.54
N GLY A 164 -16.84 -2.18 -8.77
CA GLY A 164 -16.13 -0.94 -9.07
C GLY A 164 -15.46 -1.03 -10.43
N GLY A 165 -15.41 0.09 -11.14
CA GLY A 165 -14.71 0.17 -12.41
C GLY A 165 -13.20 0.18 -12.22
N ASP A 166 -12.48 -0.20 -13.27
CA ASP A 166 -11.04 0.07 -13.36
C ASP A 166 -10.85 1.56 -13.71
N GLY A 167 -9.99 2.25 -12.97
CA GLY A 167 -9.56 3.59 -13.33
C GLY A 167 -8.78 3.59 -14.65
N GLY A 168 -8.91 4.65 -15.44
CA GLY A 168 -8.17 4.84 -16.67
C GLY A 168 -6.67 4.99 -16.42
N ASN A 169 -5.83 4.56 -17.36
CA ASN A 169 -4.39 4.78 -17.22
C ASN A 169 -4.02 6.23 -17.53
N GLY A 170 -3.02 6.75 -16.84
CA GLY A 170 -2.43 8.06 -17.12
C GLY A 170 -1.72 8.07 -18.48
N GLY A 171 -1.81 9.20 -19.16
CA GLY A 171 -1.11 9.47 -20.41
C GLY A 171 0.41 9.41 -20.27
N LYS A 172 1.09 8.88 -21.30
CA LYS A 172 2.55 8.94 -21.38
C LYS A 172 3.03 10.39 -21.49
N GLY A 173 4.12 10.71 -20.81
CA GLY A 173 4.81 11.98 -20.95
C GLY A 173 5.38 12.14 -22.37
N GLY A 174 5.26 13.34 -22.93
CA GLY A 174 5.87 13.67 -24.22
C GLY A 174 7.40 13.58 -24.19
N ASN A 175 8.02 13.07 -25.26
CA ASN A 175 9.48 13.05 -25.37
C ASN A 175 10.06 14.47 -25.50
N GLY A 176 11.31 14.62 -25.08
CA GLY A 176 12.08 15.83 -25.35
C GLY A 176 12.29 16.08 -26.85
N ALA A 177 12.60 17.31 -27.20
CA ALA A 177 13.02 17.71 -28.54
C ALA A 177 14.55 17.85 -28.62
N ASN A 178 15.12 17.52 -29.77
CA ASN A 178 16.56 17.66 -30.00
C ASN A 178 16.93 19.15 -30.15
N GLY A 179 18.00 19.59 -29.48
CA GLY A 179 18.59 20.93 -29.56
C GLY A 179 20.12 20.82 -29.49
N SER A 180 20.86 21.94 -29.37
CA SER A 180 22.30 21.85 -29.08
C SER A 180 22.51 20.95 -27.86
N ASP A 181 21.78 21.24 -26.78
CA ASP A 181 21.45 20.28 -25.72
C ASP A 181 20.05 19.68 -25.98
N GLY A 182 19.88 18.40 -25.69
CA GLY A 182 18.59 17.73 -25.74
C GLY A 182 17.69 18.16 -24.59
N THR A 183 16.40 18.42 -24.86
CA THR A 183 15.46 18.76 -23.78
C THR A 183 15.03 17.53 -23.00
N SER A 184 14.64 17.71 -21.73
CA SER A 184 14.08 16.63 -20.94
C SER A 184 12.71 16.16 -21.45
N GLY A 185 12.41 14.88 -21.22
CA GLY A 185 11.06 14.34 -21.38
C GLY A 185 10.09 14.89 -20.35
N LYS A 186 8.80 14.86 -20.65
CA LYS A 186 7.72 15.25 -19.74
C LYS A 186 7.36 14.11 -18.81
N ASP A 187 6.82 14.45 -17.65
CA ASP A 187 6.36 13.46 -16.69
C ASP A 187 5.08 12.75 -17.21
N GLY A 188 4.89 11.51 -16.79
CA GLY A 188 3.65 10.77 -17.02
C GLY A 188 2.51 11.30 -16.16
N ALA A 189 1.29 11.19 -16.68
CA ALA A 189 0.09 11.65 -15.98
C ALA A 189 -0.40 10.63 -14.94
N LYS A 190 -1.32 11.03 -14.06
CA LYS A 190 -1.83 10.13 -13.02
C LYS A 190 -2.81 9.12 -13.59
N GLY A 191 -2.85 7.93 -12.99
CA GLY A 191 -3.96 7.00 -13.19
C GLY A 191 -5.24 7.55 -12.57
N GLY A 192 -6.39 7.24 -13.18
CA GLY A 192 -7.70 7.56 -12.63
C GLY A 192 -8.05 6.66 -11.46
N ASN A 193 -8.94 7.11 -10.57
CA ASN A 193 -9.40 6.29 -9.46
C ASN A 193 -10.34 5.19 -9.96
N GLY A 194 -10.39 4.05 -9.26
CA GLY A 194 -11.39 3.02 -9.54
C GLY A 194 -12.80 3.48 -9.17
N PHE A 195 -12.94 4.09 -7.99
CA PHE A 195 -14.20 4.64 -7.49
C PHE A 195 -14.02 5.80 -6.52
N ASP A 196 -14.86 6.81 -6.63
CA ASP A 196 -15.05 7.82 -5.60
C ASP A 196 -16.46 7.71 -4.96
N LEU A 197 -16.53 7.32 -3.68
CA LEU A 197 -17.74 7.38 -2.87
C LEU A 197 -17.95 8.81 -2.37
N THR A 198 -18.79 9.56 -3.07
CA THR A 198 -18.97 10.99 -2.84
C THR A 198 -20.20 11.32 -1.97
N PRO A 199 -20.26 12.51 -1.34
CA PRO A 199 -21.40 12.92 -0.52
C PRO A 199 -22.75 12.95 -1.23
N GLU A 200 -22.77 13.08 -2.56
CA GLU A 200 -23.99 13.15 -3.38
C GLU A 200 -24.68 11.80 -3.55
N MET A 201 -23.99 10.69 -3.25
CA MET A 201 -24.54 9.34 -3.41
C MET A 201 -25.60 9.03 -2.35
N GLU A 202 -26.71 8.41 -2.77
CA GLU A 202 -27.77 7.95 -1.86
C GLU A 202 -27.39 6.67 -1.10
N GLY A 203 -27.89 6.53 0.14
CA GLY A 203 -27.70 5.35 0.98
C GLY A 203 -26.37 5.30 1.73
N ASP A 204 -26.34 4.63 2.88
CA ASP A 204 -25.18 4.65 3.79
C ASP A 204 -24.50 3.27 3.90
N SER A 205 -24.88 2.31 3.04
CA SER A 205 -24.31 0.96 3.03
C SER A 205 -23.96 0.54 1.61
N PHE A 206 -22.69 0.17 1.41
CA PHE A 206 -22.10 -0.14 0.11
C PHE A 206 -21.40 -1.50 0.17
N ILE A 207 -21.60 -2.33 -0.85
CA ILE A 207 -21.02 -3.68 -0.92
C ILE A 207 -20.19 -3.81 -2.19
N ILE A 208 -18.91 -4.11 -2.04
CA ILE A 208 -17.99 -4.35 -3.15
C ILE A 208 -18.03 -5.84 -3.47
N GLN A 209 -18.68 -6.22 -4.56
CA GLN A 209 -18.77 -7.61 -5.02
C GLN A 209 -17.84 -7.92 -6.20
N GLY A 210 -17.42 -6.89 -6.94
CA GLY A 210 -16.44 -7.01 -8.03
C GLY A 210 -15.08 -6.45 -7.63
N SER A 211 -14.05 -6.80 -8.39
CA SER A 211 -12.73 -6.20 -8.21
C SER A 211 -12.80 -4.70 -8.52
N VAL A 212 -12.06 -3.89 -7.76
CA VAL A 212 -11.91 -2.45 -7.98
C VAL A 212 -10.43 -2.15 -8.09
N SER A 213 -10.02 -1.47 -9.16
CA SER A 213 -8.61 -1.10 -9.35
C SER A 213 -8.48 0.38 -9.66
N GLY A 214 -7.52 1.04 -9.03
CA GLY A 214 -6.99 2.29 -9.53
C GLY A 214 -6.28 2.08 -10.87
N GLY A 215 -6.31 3.10 -11.73
CA GLY A 215 -5.62 3.09 -13.02
C GLY A 215 -4.10 3.23 -12.85
N MET A 216 -3.32 2.72 -13.80
CA MET A 216 -1.87 2.86 -13.74
C MET A 216 -1.44 4.30 -14.04
N GLY A 217 -0.39 4.76 -13.36
CA GLY A 217 0.29 5.99 -13.71
C GLY A 217 0.94 5.91 -15.09
N GLY A 218 0.94 7.03 -15.82
CA GLY A 218 1.54 7.12 -17.14
C GLY A 218 3.06 7.01 -17.11
N TYR A 219 3.67 6.50 -18.17
CA TYR A 219 5.12 6.45 -18.29
C TYR A 219 5.72 7.84 -18.52
N GLY A 220 6.88 8.12 -17.91
CA GLY A 220 7.65 9.33 -18.21
C GLY A 220 8.18 9.33 -19.65
N GLY A 221 8.21 10.51 -20.26
CA GLY A 221 8.73 10.71 -21.62
C GLY A 221 10.25 10.58 -21.69
N ALA A 222 10.78 10.16 -22.83
CA ALA A 222 12.23 10.05 -23.03
C ALA A 222 12.89 11.44 -23.13
N GLY A 223 14.08 11.60 -22.56
CA GLY A 223 14.94 12.75 -22.83
C GLY A 223 15.48 12.74 -24.26
N ALA A 224 15.64 13.91 -24.87
CA ALA A 224 16.21 14.03 -26.21
C ALA A 224 17.74 13.95 -26.19
N ASN A 225 18.34 13.55 -27.31
CA ASN A 225 19.79 13.50 -27.43
C ASN A 225 20.36 14.90 -27.65
N GLY A 226 21.56 15.15 -27.11
CA GLY A 226 22.36 16.32 -27.47
C GLY A 226 22.95 16.20 -28.87
N LEU A 227 23.13 17.33 -29.56
CA LEU A 227 23.74 17.35 -30.88
C LEU A 227 25.27 17.31 -30.80
N ASN A 228 25.90 16.74 -31.83
CA ASN A 228 27.36 16.72 -31.91
C ASN A 228 27.92 18.13 -32.16
N GLY A 229 29.10 18.40 -31.59
CA GLY A 229 29.82 19.64 -31.77
C GLY A 229 30.34 19.83 -33.20
N THR A 230 30.41 21.09 -33.64
CA THR A 230 30.86 21.42 -35.00
C THR A 230 32.38 21.26 -35.14
N LYS A 231 32.87 20.92 -36.33
CA LYS A 231 34.32 20.84 -36.57
C LYS A 231 34.93 22.25 -36.62
N GLY A 232 36.12 22.39 -36.06
CA GLY A 232 36.88 23.64 -36.12
C GLY A 232 37.37 23.93 -37.54
N GLY A 233 37.38 25.22 -37.92
CA GLY A 233 37.83 25.65 -39.25
C GLY A 233 39.33 25.41 -39.46
N ALA A 234 39.77 25.08 -40.68
CA ALA A 234 41.20 24.94 -40.97
C ALA A 234 41.92 26.30 -40.92
N GLY A 235 43.15 26.30 -40.41
CA GLY A 235 43.99 27.49 -40.39
C GLY A 235 44.49 27.85 -41.79
N GLY A 236 44.53 29.14 -42.12
CA GLY A 236 45.02 29.61 -43.42
C GLY A 236 46.51 29.34 -43.61
N ASN A 237 46.95 29.01 -44.83
CA ASN A 237 48.37 28.83 -45.11
C ASN A 237 49.13 30.17 -45.05
N GLY A 238 50.37 30.14 -44.59
CA GLY A 238 51.21 31.31 -44.52
C GLY A 238 51.65 31.80 -45.91
N GLY A 239 51.71 33.11 -46.10
CA GLY A 239 52.13 33.72 -47.36
C GLY A 239 53.57 33.37 -47.74
N ARG A 240 53.86 33.24 -49.03
CA ARG A 240 55.22 32.96 -49.52
C ARG A 240 56.16 34.13 -49.18
N GLY A 241 57.37 33.83 -48.74
CA GLY A 241 58.38 34.86 -48.47
C GLY A 241 58.73 35.65 -49.74
N GLY A 242 58.92 36.96 -49.62
CA GLY A 242 59.20 37.84 -50.76
C GLY A 242 60.53 37.50 -51.46
N GLU A 243 60.52 37.49 -52.78
CA GLU A 243 61.72 37.27 -53.61
C GLU A 243 62.61 38.52 -53.63
N SER A 244 63.88 38.37 -53.24
CA SER A 244 64.88 39.44 -53.42
C SER A 244 65.31 39.50 -54.88
N ARG A 245 65.23 40.69 -55.50
CA ARG A 245 65.68 40.92 -56.89
C ARG A 245 67.11 41.48 -56.98
N ASN A 246 67.88 41.48 -55.90
CA ASN A 246 69.27 41.94 -55.91
C ASN A 246 70.20 40.94 -55.21
N TYR A 247 71.21 40.44 -55.95
CA TYR A 247 72.19 39.43 -55.51
C TYR A 247 73.16 39.91 -54.41
N ALA A 248 73.15 41.20 -54.05
CA ALA A 248 74.13 41.82 -53.17
C ALA A 248 73.62 42.16 -51.76
N GLU A 249 72.30 42.21 -51.53
CA GLU A 249 71.74 42.41 -50.20
C GLU A 249 70.69 41.33 -49.94
N ASN A 250 71.06 40.41 -49.05
CA ASN A 250 70.31 39.18 -48.78
C ASN A 250 69.14 39.47 -47.82
N SER A 251 68.20 40.31 -48.26
CA SER A 251 67.02 40.74 -47.49
C SER A 251 65.73 40.12 -48.04
N GLY A 252 65.76 38.82 -48.34
CA GLY A 252 64.54 38.05 -48.65
C GLY A 252 63.56 38.08 -47.49
N GLY A 253 62.27 38.10 -47.77
CA GLY A 253 61.24 38.00 -46.73
C GLY A 253 61.13 36.55 -46.22
N ASN A 254 60.95 36.36 -44.91
CA ASN A 254 60.59 35.04 -44.36
C ASN A 254 59.22 34.60 -44.89
N GLY A 255 59.01 33.29 -45.00
CA GLY A 255 57.68 32.75 -45.25
C GLY A 255 56.76 33.06 -44.06
N GLY A 256 55.55 33.52 -44.32
CA GLY A 256 54.56 33.75 -43.27
C GLY A 256 54.22 32.46 -42.54
N ASN A 257 53.94 32.51 -41.24
CA ASN A 257 53.46 31.33 -40.52
C ASN A 257 52.06 30.96 -40.99
N GLY A 258 51.74 29.67 -41.00
CA GLY A 258 50.37 29.21 -41.17
C GLY A 258 49.52 29.59 -39.95
N GLY A 259 48.28 29.98 -40.19
CA GLY A 259 47.31 30.24 -39.12
C GLY A 259 46.97 28.95 -38.38
N ASN A 260 46.62 29.09 -37.10
CA ASN A 260 46.16 27.95 -36.29
C ASN A 260 44.77 27.49 -36.77
N GLY A 261 44.49 26.20 -36.65
CA GLY A 261 43.16 25.67 -36.85
C GLY A 261 42.23 26.12 -35.72
N GLY A 262 40.97 26.39 -36.05
CA GLY A 262 39.95 26.68 -35.06
C GLY A 262 39.65 25.46 -34.19
N ASN A 263 39.26 25.66 -32.94
CA ASN A 263 38.84 24.58 -32.06
C ASN A 263 37.51 23.97 -32.52
N GLY A 264 37.32 22.68 -32.25
CA GLY A 264 36.03 22.03 -32.41
C GLY A 264 35.01 22.53 -31.38
N GLY A 265 33.75 22.61 -31.77
CA GLY A 265 32.66 22.90 -30.85
C GLY A 265 32.39 21.74 -29.89
N ASN A 266 31.83 22.05 -28.73
CA ASN A 266 31.42 21.03 -27.76
C ASN A 266 30.17 20.30 -28.25
N GLY A 267 30.09 19.00 -27.96
CA GLY A 267 28.84 18.25 -28.07
C GLY A 267 27.90 18.66 -26.95
N GLY A 268 26.61 18.78 -27.24
CA GLY A 268 25.67 19.17 -26.20
C GLY A 268 25.16 18.01 -25.36
N ASN A 269 24.56 18.35 -24.24
CA ASN A 269 24.11 17.41 -23.23
C ASN A 269 22.84 16.67 -23.66
N GLY A 270 22.67 15.44 -23.21
CA GLY A 270 21.40 14.72 -23.32
C GLY A 270 20.37 15.23 -22.31
N GLY A 271 19.11 15.28 -22.70
CA GLY A 271 18.00 15.64 -21.82
C GLY A 271 17.68 14.54 -20.81
N ASN A 272 17.13 14.90 -19.65
CA ASN A 272 16.70 13.92 -18.66
C ASN A 272 15.41 13.21 -19.11
N GLY A 273 15.20 11.97 -18.69
CA GLY A 273 13.88 11.33 -18.78
C GLY A 273 12.88 12.00 -17.84
N GLY A 274 11.62 12.07 -18.25
CA GLY A 274 10.52 12.52 -17.39
C GLY A 274 10.19 11.48 -16.32
N ASN A 275 9.62 11.90 -15.20
CA ASN A 275 9.19 10.98 -14.14
C ASN A 275 7.94 10.20 -14.57
N GLY A 276 7.73 9.03 -13.99
CA GLY A 276 6.48 8.29 -14.11
C GLY A 276 5.35 8.93 -13.30
N GLY A 277 4.12 8.77 -13.78
CA GLY A 277 2.92 9.24 -13.11
C GLY A 277 2.54 8.37 -11.91
N VAL A 278 1.81 8.94 -10.97
CA VAL A 278 1.29 8.22 -9.79
C VAL A 278 0.12 7.32 -10.21
N GLY A 279 0.02 6.12 -9.64
CA GLY A 279 -1.15 5.26 -9.83
C GLY A 279 -2.39 5.85 -9.15
N GLY A 280 -3.57 5.61 -9.72
CA GLY A 280 -4.83 6.08 -9.14
C GLY A 280 -5.20 5.27 -7.89
N ASP A 281 -6.04 5.83 -7.01
CA ASP A 281 -6.52 5.09 -5.85
C ASP A 281 -7.58 4.05 -6.29
N GLY A 282 -7.70 2.94 -5.57
CA GLY A 282 -8.77 1.97 -5.82
C GLY A 282 -10.14 2.57 -5.51
N ILE A 283 -10.32 2.99 -4.26
CA ILE A 283 -11.53 3.63 -3.76
C ILE A 283 -11.16 4.88 -2.96
N ILE A 284 -11.81 6.00 -3.23
CA ILE A 284 -11.81 7.19 -2.38
C ILE A 284 -13.14 7.28 -1.66
N VAL A 285 -13.11 7.50 -0.34
CA VAL A 285 -14.30 7.65 0.49
C VAL A 285 -14.34 9.06 1.04
N SER A 286 -15.27 9.87 0.54
CA SER A 286 -15.52 11.26 0.98
C SER A 286 -16.92 11.47 1.56
N LYS A 287 -17.76 10.44 1.57
CA LYS A 287 -19.06 10.43 2.25
C LYS A 287 -18.94 9.98 3.72
N ASN A 288 -19.48 10.80 4.63
CA ASN A 288 -19.48 10.51 6.08
C ASN A 288 -20.49 9.44 6.47
N ASN A 289 -20.24 8.76 7.58
CA ASN A 289 -21.15 7.82 8.24
C ASN A 289 -21.63 6.66 7.36
N VAL A 290 -20.73 6.13 6.53
CA VAL A 290 -21.03 5.02 5.62
C VAL A 290 -20.44 3.71 6.13
N GLN A 291 -21.13 2.61 5.82
CA GLN A 291 -20.62 1.26 5.94
C GLN A 291 -20.23 0.73 4.56
N ILE A 292 -19.00 0.22 4.45
CA ILE A 292 -18.47 -0.41 3.24
C ILE A 292 -18.18 -1.87 3.57
N THR A 293 -18.73 -2.80 2.81
CA THR A 293 -18.43 -4.23 2.92
C THR A 293 -17.63 -4.66 1.69
N ASN A 294 -16.36 -4.98 1.87
CA ASN A 294 -15.53 -5.53 0.80
C ASN A 294 -15.62 -7.06 0.77
N LEU A 295 -16.24 -7.61 -0.28
CA LEU A 295 -16.31 -9.05 -0.53
C LEU A 295 -15.36 -9.52 -1.64
N SER A 296 -14.58 -8.60 -2.23
CA SER A 296 -13.76 -8.86 -3.41
C SER A 296 -12.36 -8.24 -3.28
N THR A 297 -11.69 -7.96 -4.40
CA THR A 297 -10.33 -7.44 -4.42
C THR A 297 -10.33 -5.94 -4.74
N VAL A 298 -9.79 -5.12 -3.85
CA VAL A 298 -9.55 -3.70 -4.07
C VAL A 298 -8.05 -3.46 -4.18
N VAL A 299 -7.61 -2.82 -5.27
CA VAL A 299 -6.20 -2.62 -5.58
C VAL A 299 -5.94 -1.16 -5.95
N GLY A 300 -4.87 -0.59 -5.39
CA GLY A 300 -4.36 0.70 -5.84
C GLY A 300 -3.67 0.57 -7.21
N GLY A 301 -3.74 1.59 -8.04
CA GLY A 301 -3.10 1.60 -9.34
C GLY A 301 -1.57 1.57 -9.24
N ASN A 302 -0.89 0.89 -10.15
CA ASN A 302 0.58 0.91 -10.17
C ASN A 302 1.12 2.27 -10.60
N GLY A 303 2.25 2.69 -10.05
CA GLY A 303 2.99 3.85 -10.55
C GLY A 303 3.56 3.60 -11.95
N GLY A 304 3.65 4.66 -12.75
CA GLY A 304 4.29 4.63 -14.06
C GLY A 304 5.82 4.56 -13.96
N SER A 305 6.48 3.92 -14.92
CA SER A 305 7.95 3.95 -14.96
C SER A 305 8.47 5.32 -15.42
N GLY A 306 9.66 5.69 -14.96
CA GLY A 306 10.36 6.87 -15.47
C GLY A 306 10.81 6.71 -16.92
N GLY A 307 11.03 7.84 -17.59
CA GLY A 307 11.52 7.92 -18.95
C GLY A 307 13.03 7.66 -19.04
N VAL A 308 13.47 7.18 -20.19
CA VAL A 308 14.91 6.97 -20.46
C VAL A 308 15.64 8.31 -20.65
N ALA A 309 16.93 8.33 -20.31
CA ALA A 309 17.81 9.46 -20.53
C ALA A 309 18.12 9.67 -22.01
N GLY A 310 18.29 10.93 -22.42
CA GLY A 310 18.91 11.30 -23.68
C GLY A 310 20.42 11.08 -23.64
N SER A 311 20.99 10.68 -24.77
CA SER A 311 22.43 10.50 -24.93
C SER A 311 23.14 11.83 -25.20
N ALA A 312 24.39 11.94 -24.74
CA ALA A 312 25.28 13.05 -25.04
C ALA A 312 25.64 13.15 -26.53
N GLY A 313 25.80 14.38 -27.00
CA GLY A 313 26.46 14.68 -28.27
C GLY A 313 27.98 14.52 -28.16
N LEU A 314 28.61 14.04 -29.24
CA LEU A 314 30.07 13.92 -29.33
C LEU A 314 30.71 15.27 -29.67
N ALA A 315 31.92 15.48 -29.16
CA ALA A 315 32.74 16.64 -29.47
C ALA A 315 33.05 16.79 -30.96
N GLY A 316 33.13 18.04 -31.42
CA GLY A 316 33.68 18.38 -32.72
C GLY A 316 35.20 18.25 -32.73
N ALA A 317 35.76 17.74 -33.84
CA ALA A 317 37.21 17.72 -34.03
C ALA A 317 37.75 19.13 -34.30
N GLY A 318 38.92 19.44 -33.76
CA GLY A 318 39.62 20.68 -34.07
C GLY A 318 40.11 20.74 -35.52
N GLY A 319 40.15 21.95 -36.06
CA GLY A 319 40.62 22.23 -37.40
C GLY A 319 42.13 22.02 -37.53
N LYS A 320 42.58 21.60 -38.71
CA LYS A 320 44.02 21.46 -38.96
C LYS A 320 44.68 22.83 -39.10
N GLY A 321 45.83 23.02 -38.47
CA GLY A 321 46.65 24.22 -38.64
C GLY A 321 47.18 24.34 -40.07
N GLY A 322 47.26 25.57 -40.56
CA GLY A 322 47.72 25.88 -41.91
C GLY A 322 49.21 25.64 -42.08
N ASN A 323 49.64 25.28 -43.28
CA ASN A 323 51.05 25.10 -43.58
C ASN A 323 51.77 26.45 -43.56
N GLY A 324 53.00 26.47 -43.07
CA GLY A 324 53.83 27.67 -43.15
C GLY A 324 54.27 27.98 -44.58
N GLY A 325 54.39 29.25 -44.89
CA GLY A 325 54.75 29.73 -46.22
C GLY A 325 56.17 29.35 -46.61
N ASP A 326 56.34 28.92 -47.86
CA ASP A 326 57.63 28.56 -48.41
C ASP A 326 58.51 29.77 -48.71
N VAL A 327 59.83 29.54 -48.78
CA VAL A 327 60.84 30.50 -49.23
C VAL A 327 61.53 30.00 -50.51
N PRO A 328 62.07 30.88 -51.36
CA PRO A 328 62.80 30.49 -52.58
C PRO A 328 64.02 29.60 -52.30
N ILE A 329 64.33 28.67 -53.23
CA ILE A 329 65.43 27.71 -53.10
C ILE A 329 66.78 28.46 -53.10
N GLY A 330 67.56 28.30 -52.02
CA GLY A 330 68.86 28.97 -51.83
C GLY A 330 68.83 30.25 -50.98
N SER A 331 67.66 30.67 -50.49
CA SER A 331 67.53 31.81 -49.57
C SER A 331 68.00 31.45 -48.14
N PRO A 332 68.72 32.34 -47.41
CA PRO A 332 69.05 32.11 -45.99
C PRO A 332 67.86 32.32 -45.04
N THR A 333 66.68 32.65 -45.57
CA THR A 333 65.47 32.93 -44.80
C THR A 333 64.75 31.66 -44.36
N THR A 334 63.96 31.75 -43.31
CA THR A 334 63.28 30.60 -42.72
C THR A 334 61.89 30.42 -43.32
N ARG A 335 61.53 29.16 -43.63
CA ARG A 335 60.16 28.77 -43.95
C ARG A 335 59.27 29.11 -42.76
N GLY A 336 58.05 29.57 -43.04
CA GLY A 336 57.05 29.76 -42.00
C GLY A 336 56.79 28.46 -41.24
N LYS A 337 56.47 28.56 -39.95
CA LYS A 337 56.03 27.39 -39.18
C LYS A 337 54.59 27.04 -39.56
N ARG A 338 54.27 25.74 -39.51
CA ARG A 338 52.88 25.29 -39.57
C ARG A 338 52.13 25.80 -38.33
N GLY A 339 50.90 26.24 -38.52
CA GLY A 339 49.99 26.55 -37.42
C GLY A 339 49.65 25.30 -36.61
N GLU A 340 49.27 25.50 -35.36
CA GLU A 340 48.82 24.41 -34.48
C GLU A 340 47.43 23.92 -34.91
N ASP A 341 47.17 22.63 -34.71
CA ASP A 341 45.81 22.10 -34.86
C ASP A 341 44.94 22.65 -33.72
N GLY A 342 43.69 22.99 -34.03
CA GLY A 342 42.71 23.33 -33.00
C GLY A 342 42.46 22.14 -32.08
N ALA A 343 42.09 22.43 -30.84
CA ALA A 343 41.69 21.40 -29.88
C ALA A 343 40.34 20.76 -30.28
N PHE A 344 40.14 19.51 -29.85
CA PHE A 344 38.80 18.92 -29.85
C PHE A 344 37.91 19.67 -28.85
N GLY A 345 36.62 19.75 -29.15
CA GLY A 345 35.64 20.16 -28.15
C GLY A 345 35.48 19.10 -27.06
N GLU A 346 34.61 19.37 -26.09
CA GLU A 346 34.23 18.40 -25.06
C GLU A 346 32.97 17.62 -25.47
N ASN A 347 32.89 16.36 -25.06
CA ASN A 347 31.65 15.58 -25.22
C ASN A 347 30.61 16.13 -24.24
N GLY A 348 29.34 16.07 -24.63
CA GLY A 348 28.24 16.34 -23.72
C GLY A 348 28.14 15.28 -22.61
N ILE A 349 27.25 15.52 -21.67
CA ILE A 349 26.91 14.59 -20.59
C ILE A 349 25.57 13.91 -20.90
N ASN A 350 25.46 12.62 -20.61
CA ASN A 350 24.18 11.91 -20.74
C ASN A 350 23.16 12.48 -19.75
N GLY A 351 21.89 12.50 -20.15
CA GLY A 351 20.80 12.81 -19.23
C GLY A 351 20.69 11.77 -18.12
N ARG A 352 19.87 12.08 -17.12
CA ARG A 352 19.47 11.12 -16.09
C ARG A 352 18.18 10.40 -16.48
N VAL A 353 18.02 9.17 -16.01
CA VAL A 353 16.75 8.44 -16.08
C VAL A 353 15.73 9.11 -15.16
N GLY A 354 14.48 9.17 -15.59
CA GLY A 354 13.38 9.68 -14.77
C GLY A 354 13.07 8.76 -13.60
N ASN A 355 12.53 9.29 -12.51
CA ASN A 355 12.08 8.47 -11.38
C ASN A 355 10.77 7.74 -11.74
N GLY A 356 10.50 6.60 -11.10
CA GLY A 356 9.18 5.98 -11.17
C GLY A 356 8.14 6.79 -10.40
N GLY A 357 6.87 6.64 -10.76
CA GLY A 357 5.76 7.17 -9.98
C GLY A 357 5.40 6.28 -8.80
N ALA A 358 4.77 6.87 -7.79
CA ALA A 358 4.26 6.10 -6.64
C ALA A 358 3.07 5.22 -7.04
N GLY A 359 2.86 4.13 -6.29
CA GLY A 359 1.62 3.36 -6.37
C GLY A 359 0.47 4.11 -5.71
N GLY A 360 -0.76 3.86 -6.16
CA GLY A 360 -1.98 4.38 -5.57
C GLY A 360 -2.41 3.61 -4.33
N THR A 361 -3.21 4.24 -3.49
CA THR A 361 -3.78 3.61 -2.28
C THR A 361 -4.95 2.71 -2.69
N ALA A 362 -5.14 1.56 -2.07
CA ALA A 362 -6.29 0.71 -2.40
C ALA A 362 -7.60 1.36 -1.91
N ILE A 363 -7.67 1.76 -0.64
CA ILE A 363 -8.84 2.44 -0.06
C ILE A 363 -8.37 3.69 0.71
N ASN A 364 -8.78 4.87 0.26
CA ASN A 364 -8.45 6.16 0.84
C ASN A 364 -9.70 6.75 1.53
N ILE A 365 -9.70 6.81 2.86
CA ILE A 365 -10.83 7.22 3.69
C ILE A 365 -10.60 8.63 4.22
N SER A 366 -11.17 9.61 3.52
CA SER A 366 -11.11 11.03 3.92
C SER A 366 -12.30 11.47 4.78
N ALA A 367 -13.36 10.66 4.84
CA ALA A 367 -14.60 10.97 5.54
C ALA A 367 -14.65 10.46 6.98
N ASP A 368 -15.44 11.12 7.82
CA ASP A 368 -15.66 10.75 9.21
C ASP A 368 -16.70 9.61 9.33
N GLY A 369 -16.55 8.78 10.36
CA GLY A 369 -17.54 7.77 10.74
C GLY A 369 -17.66 6.60 9.77
N VAL A 370 -16.61 6.30 9.01
CA VAL A 370 -16.61 5.20 8.04
C VAL A 370 -16.38 3.86 8.74
N ILE A 371 -17.26 2.89 8.49
CA ILE A 371 -17.09 1.49 8.90
C ILE A 371 -16.70 0.67 7.68
N LEU A 372 -15.48 0.15 7.63
CA LEU A 372 -15.04 -0.78 6.59
C LEU A 372 -15.04 -2.20 7.13
N LEU A 373 -15.90 -3.06 6.58
CA LEU A 373 -15.90 -4.49 6.81
C LEU A 373 -15.17 -5.20 5.66
N ASN A 374 -13.93 -5.62 5.87
CA ASN A 374 -13.14 -6.33 4.87
C ASN A 374 -13.25 -7.85 5.03
N GLN A 375 -13.89 -8.51 4.07
CA GLN A 375 -13.91 -9.98 3.89
C GLN A 375 -13.18 -10.42 2.62
N GLY A 376 -12.66 -9.45 1.85
CA GLY A 376 -11.94 -9.66 0.60
C GLY A 376 -10.47 -9.26 0.72
N LYS A 377 -9.85 -8.89 -0.40
CA LYS A 377 -8.44 -8.49 -0.47
C LYS A 377 -8.31 -6.98 -0.66
N VAL A 378 -7.38 -6.36 0.05
CA VAL A 378 -7.04 -4.95 -0.07
C VAL A 378 -5.52 -4.82 -0.25
N LEU A 379 -5.07 -4.30 -1.38
CA LEU A 379 -3.66 -4.21 -1.75
C LEU A 379 -3.31 -2.84 -2.32
N GLY A 380 -2.30 -2.17 -1.79
CA GLY A 380 -1.78 -0.96 -2.42
C GLY A 380 -1.18 -1.22 -3.81
N GLY A 381 -1.01 -0.15 -4.58
CA GLY A 381 -0.39 -0.21 -5.90
C GLY A 381 1.13 -0.38 -5.85
N ALA A 382 1.71 -1.11 -6.78
CA ALA A 382 3.16 -1.24 -6.87
C ALA A 382 3.80 0.08 -7.34
N PRO A 383 5.02 0.40 -6.90
CA PRO A 383 5.74 1.57 -7.38
C PRO A 383 6.22 1.36 -8.82
N GLY A 384 6.33 2.44 -9.59
CA GLY A 384 6.82 2.40 -10.97
C GLY A 384 8.33 2.19 -11.11
N SER A 385 9.07 2.25 -10.00
CA SER A 385 10.48 1.85 -9.90
C SER A 385 10.86 1.58 -8.44
N ILE A 386 12.02 0.97 -8.20
CA ILE A 386 12.51 0.65 -6.86
C ILE A 386 12.71 1.87 -5.93
N ASN A 387 12.80 3.07 -6.49
CA ASN A 387 13.01 4.31 -5.74
C ASN A 387 11.70 5.08 -5.48
N ALA A 388 10.59 4.61 -6.05
CA ALA A 388 9.29 5.21 -5.85
C ALA A 388 8.54 4.54 -4.71
N GLN A 389 7.61 5.26 -4.10
CA GLN A 389 6.88 4.74 -2.94
C GLN A 389 5.80 3.75 -3.39
N PRO A 390 5.72 2.55 -2.78
CA PRO A 390 4.55 1.70 -2.91
C PRO A 390 3.30 2.40 -2.38
N GLY A 391 2.15 2.03 -2.91
CA GLY A 391 0.87 2.48 -2.40
C GLY A 391 0.50 1.77 -1.11
N GLU A 392 -0.25 2.47 -0.26
CA GLU A 392 -0.79 1.95 0.98
C GLU A 392 -2.02 1.07 0.69
N ALA A 393 -2.29 0.06 1.53
CA ALA A 393 -3.54 -0.69 1.38
C ALA A 393 -4.74 0.16 1.81
N ILE A 394 -4.68 0.75 3.01
CA ILE A 394 -5.74 1.63 3.51
C ILE A 394 -5.09 2.87 4.12
N VAL A 395 -5.59 4.05 3.74
CA VAL A 395 -5.25 5.33 4.37
C VAL A 395 -6.52 5.91 4.97
N VAL A 396 -6.42 6.45 6.19
CA VAL A 396 -7.54 7.02 6.93
C VAL A 396 -7.16 8.40 7.44
N SER A 397 -7.84 9.43 6.96
CA SER A 397 -7.68 10.82 7.41
C SER A 397 -8.93 11.34 8.16
N GLY A 398 -10.06 10.63 8.06
CA GLY A 398 -11.31 10.96 8.75
C GLY A 398 -11.45 10.32 10.14
N LYS A 399 -12.13 11.03 11.05
CA LYS A 399 -12.33 10.65 12.46
C LYS A 399 -13.31 9.51 12.63
N ASN A 400 -13.22 8.82 13.76
CA ASN A 400 -14.17 7.77 14.18
C ASN A 400 -14.30 6.63 13.14
N SER A 401 -13.27 6.41 12.32
CA SER A 401 -13.25 5.34 11.34
C SER A 401 -13.03 3.99 12.02
N HIS A 402 -13.81 2.99 11.64
CA HIS A 402 -13.72 1.63 12.16
C HIS A 402 -13.38 0.66 11.03
N ILE A 403 -12.13 0.19 11.01
CA ILE A 403 -11.64 -0.78 10.03
C ILE A 403 -11.70 -2.16 10.65
N ILE A 404 -12.59 -3.01 10.13
CA ILE A 404 -12.81 -4.38 10.57
C ILE A 404 -12.22 -5.31 9.51
N ASN A 405 -11.12 -5.99 9.83
CA ASN A 405 -10.61 -7.08 9.01
C ASN A 405 -11.27 -8.38 9.47
N ASP A 406 -12.27 -8.80 8.70
CA ASP A 406 -13.16 -9.91 9.04
C ASP A 406 -12.64 -11.26 8.51
N ILE A 407 -13.36 -12.34 8.80
CA ILE A 407 -13.01 -13.71 8.38
C ILE A 407 -12.77 -13.76 6.87
N GLY A 408 -11.59 -14.24 6.48
CA GLY A 408 -11.16 -14.32 5.07
C GLY A 408 -10.63 -13.00 4.50
N GLY A 409 -10.72 -11.90 5.24
CA GLY A 409 -10.17 -10.61 4.87
C GLY A 409 -8.65 -10.60 4.87
N GLU A 410 -8.06 -10.10 3.78
CA GLU A 410 -6.63 -9.85 3.64
C GLU A 410 -6.38 -8.36 3.41
N ILE A 411 -5.55 -7.74 4.26
CA ILE A 411 -5.04 -6.38 4.06
C ILE A 411 -3.52 -6.48 3.93
N ARG A 412 -2.98 -6.10 2.78
CA ARG A 412 -1.56 -6.27 2.46
C ARG A 412 -0.92 -5.00 1.96
N SER A 413 0.20 -4.65 2.59
CA SER A 413 1.18 -3.72 2.06
C SER A 413 1.70 -4.20 0.68
N SER A 414 2.01 -3.27 -0.21
CA SER A 414 2.40 -3.55 -1.60
C SER A 414 3.92 -3.61 -1.81
N GLY A 415 4.71 -3.41 -0.76
CA GLY A 415 6.16 -3.50 -0.77
C GLY A 415 6.82 -2.94 0.49
N LEU A 416 8.15 -2.95 0.49
CA LEU A 416 8.97 -2.35 1.55
C LEU A 416 8.60 -0.86 1.72
N ASN A 417 8.34 -0.44 2.96
CA ASN A 417 7.90 0.91 3.35
C ASN A 417 6.44 1.28 3.07
N SER A 418 5.60 0.34 2.60
CA SER A 418 4.14 0.51 2.70
C SER A 418 3.59 -0.16 3.95
N LYS A 419 2.45 0.35 4.39
CA LYS A 419 1.63 -0.04 5.50
C LYS A 419 0.41 -0.79 4.99
N ALA A 420 -0.11 -1.66 5.85
CA ALA A 420 -1.41 -2.28 5.66
C ALA A 420 -2.51 -1.25 5.92
N VAL A 421 -2.36 -0.44 6.98
CA VAL A 421 -3.27 0.65 7.33
C VAL A 421 -2.47 1.82 7.88
N GLU A 422 -2.71 3.02 7.37
CA GLU A 422 -2.21 4.27 7.92
C GLU A 422 -3.35 5.15 8.42
N TYR A 423 -3.34 5.50 9.70
CA TYR A 423 -4.14 6.60 10.21
C TYR A 423 -3.30 7.88 10.16
N GLU A 424 -3.74 8.85 9.36
CA GLU A 424 -3.11 10.15 9.24
C GLU A 424 -3.48 11.10 10.38
N ALA A 425 -2.71 12.17 10.52
CA ALA A 425 -3.01 13.21 11.49
C ALA A 425 -4.41 13.80 11.22
N GLY A 426 -5.27 13.77 12.24
CA GLY A 426 -6.67 14.21 12.16
C GLY A 426 -7.70 13.08 12.23
N ALA A 427 -7.29 11.81 12.01
CA ALA A 427 -8.17 10.63 12.08
C ALA A 427 -8.39 10.10 13.52
N ASP A 428 -8.62 11.01 14.47
CA ASP A 428 -8.79 10.66 15.89
C ASP A 428 -9.93 9.66 16.12
N ASN A 429 -9.83 8.88 17.20
CA ASN A 429 -10.75 7.79 17.55
C ASN A 429 -10.80 6.66 16.52
N GLY A 430 -9.75 6.49 15.71
CA GLY A 430 -9.63 5.37 14.78
C GLY A 430 -9.62 4.03 15.49
N ILE A 431 -10.43 3.09 15.00
CA ILE A 431 -10.52 1.72 15.51
C ILE A 431 -10.05 0.76 14.42
N PHE A 432 -9.13 -0.13 14.79
CA PHE A 432 -8.77 -1.30 13.98
C PHE A 432 -9.23 -2.57 14.70
N GLU A 433 -10.18 -3.29 14.12
CA GLU A 433 -10.67 -4.57 14.62
C GLU A 433 -10.13 -5.72 13.77
N MET A 434 -9.46 -6.66 14.43
CA MET A 434 -9.12 -7.95 13.84
C MET A 434 -10.12 -9.00 14.28
N ARG A 435 -10.66 -9.75 13.33
CA ARG A 435 -11.47 -10.94 13.62
C ARG A 435 -10.69 -12.21 13.28
N THR A 436 -11.22 -13.32 13.76
CA THR A 436 -10.65 -14.66 13.58
C THR A 436 -10.29 -14.94 12.12
N ASN A 437 -9.12 -15.56 11.88
CA ASN A 437 -8.63 -15.97 10.56
C ASN A 437 -8.42 -14.84 9.53
N SER A 438 -8.48 -13.57 9.94
CA SER A 438 -8.11 -12.44 9.09
C SER A 438 -6.58 -12.32 8.94
N ILE A 439 -6.11 -11.81 7.80
CA ILE A 439 -4.69 -11.64 7.49
C ILE A 439 -4.37 -10.15 7.38
N VAL A 440 -3.33 -9.74 8.10
CA VAL A 440 -2.72 -8.41 7.98
C VAL A 440 -1.25 -8.61 7.69
N ASP A 441 -0.80 -8.10 6.55
CA ASP A 441 0.58 -8.19 6.07
C ASP A 441 1.13 -6.78 5.86
N GLY A 442 1.98 -6.32 6.77
CA GLY A 442 2.43 -4.93 6.85
C GLY A 442 1.95 -4.23 8.12
N VAL A 443 2.41 -3.00 8.30
CA VAL A 443 2.19 -2.19 9.51
C VAL A 443 0.78 -1.59 9.54
N VAL A 444 0.16 -1.59 10.72
CA VAL A 444 -1.04 -0.83 11.07
C VAL A 444 -0.59 0.30 11.98
N ASP A 445 -0.61 1.52 11.46
CA ASP A 445 0.02 2.68 12.07
C ASP A 445 -1.01 3.70 12.58
N ALA A 446 -1.17 3.77 13.89
CA ALA A 446 -2.00 4.75 14.60
C ALA A 446 -1.16 5.81 15.33
N THR A 447 0.14 5.95 15.03
CA THR A 447 1.04 6.84 15.79
C THR A 447 0.73 8.34 15.65
N LYS A 448 -0.05 8.72 14.62
CA LYS A 448 -0.41 10.11 14.32
C LYS A 448 -1.78 10.52 14.88
N ILE A 449 -2.50 9.63 15.58
CA ILE A 449 -3.86 9.88 16.05
C ILE A 449 -4.00 9.71 17.56
N SER A 450 -5.03 10.32 18.12
CA SER A 450 -5.38 10.20 19.54
C SER A 450 -6.57 9.26 19.76
N ASN A 451 -6.65 8.68 20.95
CA ASN A 451 -7.71 7.76 21.38
C ASN A 451 -7.93 6.58 20.41
N SER A 452 -6.86 6.10 19.81
CA SER A 452 -6.86 4.94 18.92
C SER A 452 -7.16 3.66 19.68
N LYS A 453 -7.82 2.71 19.01
CA LYS A 453 -8.19 1.42 19.62
C LYS A 453 -7.85 0.24 18.71
N LEU A 454 -7.17 -0.76 19.28
CA LEU A 454 -7.02 -2.09 18.68
C LEU A 454 -8.04 -3.05 19.31
N VAL A 455 -8.90 -3.66 18.50
CA VAL A 455 -9.94 -4.59 18.96
C VAL A 455 -9.63 -5.99 18.45
N LEU A 456 -9.68 -6.96 19.35
CA LEU A 456 -9.72 -8.39 19.05
C LEU A 456 -11.19 -8.83 19.09
N GLY A 457 -11.80 -8.89 17.91
CA GLY A 457 -13.23 -9.12 17.71
C GLY A 457 -13.57 -10.49 17.12
N GLY A 458 -14.80 -10.62 16.61
CA GLY A 458 -15.29 -11.81 15.90
C GLY A 458 -16.76 -12.12 16.20
N ASN A 459 -17.53 -12.55 15.18
CA ASN A 459 -19.00 -12.61 15.22
C ASN A 459 -19.61 -13.99 14.88
N THR A 460 -18.83 -15.04 14.61
CA THR A 460 -19.42 -16.31 14.17
C THR A 460 -18.64 -17.50 14.68
N ALA A 461 -19.37 -18.38 15.39
CA ALA A 461 -18.93 -19.61 16.04
C ALA A 461 -17.92 -19.45 17.19
N LYS A 462 -17.97 -20.41 18.13
CA LYS A 462 -17.03 -20.53 19.26
C LYS A 462 -15.65 -20.89 18.74
N GLU A 463 -14.92 -19.90 18.25
CA GLU A 463 -13.61 -20.08 17.66
C GLU A 463 -12.51 -19.59 18.60
N ASN A 464 -11.38 -20.31 18.56
CA ASN A 464 -10.17 -19.92 19.26
C ASN A 464 -9.25 -19.22 18.25
N SER A 465 -8.96 -17.96 18.53
CA SER A 465 -8.03 -17.12 17.77
C SER A 465 -6.74 -16.93 18.55
N THR A 466 -5.67 -16.54 17.85
CA THR A 466 -4.38 -16.25 18.49
C THR A 466 -3.90 -14.89 18.03
N PHE A 467 -3.57 -14.04 19.00
CA PHE A 467 -2.87 -12.78 18.76
C PHE A 467 -1.48 -12.84 19.41
N ILE A 468 -0.46 -12.39 18.69
CA ILE A 468 0.93 -12.39 19.17
C ILE A 468 1.25 -10.99 19.72
N ALA A 469 1.27 -10.83 21.04
CA ALA A 469 1.51 -9.56 21.73
C ALA A 469 2.82 -8.88 21.33
N SER A 470 3.87 -9.64 20.97
CA SER A 470 5.15 -9.07 20.51
C SER A 470 5.07 -8.28 19.21
N LYS A 471 3.91 -8.32 18.52
CA LYS A 471 3.59 -7.49 17.37
C LYS A 471 3.10 -6.08 17.75
N ILE A 472 2.85 -5.82 19.04
CA ILE A 472 2.45 -4.51 19.56
C ILE A 472 3.68 -3.72 20.01
N GLY A 473 3.78 -2.46 19.61
CA GLY A 473 4.77 -1.51 20.10
C GLY A 473 5.36 -0.63 19.00
N ASN A 474 6.19 0.34 19.39
CA ASN A 474 6.84 1.25 18.43
C ASN A 474 7.74 0.47 17.44
N GLY A 475 7.56 0.72 16.13
CA GLY A 475 8.28 0.00 15.07
C GLY A 475 7.84 -1.45 14.90
N ARG A 476 6.69 -1.85 15.45
CA ARG A 476 6.10 -3.19 15.30
C ARG A 476 4.90 -3.15 14.34
N GLN A 477 4.30 -4.31 14.10
CA GLN A 477 3.17 -4.44 13.19
C GLN A 477 1.96 -3.61 13.62
N TYR A 478 1.65 -3.56 14.91
CA TYR A 478 0.58 -2.73 15.47
C TYR A 478 1.18 -1.66 16.37
N GLN A 479 1.15 -0.41 15.92
CA GLN A 479 1.84 0.69 16.61
C GLN A 479 0.93 1.91 16.79
N GLY A 480 1.16 2.65 17.88
CA GLY A 480 0.43 3.89 18.17
C GLY A 480 -0.97 3.73 18.77
N PHE A 481 -1.40 2.51 19.11
CA PHE A 481 -2.69 2.27 19.77
C PHE A 481 -2.64 2.62 21.26
N SER A 482 -3.58 3.46 21.73
CA SER A 482 -3.70 3.83 23.14
C SER A 482 -4.64 2.94 23.95
N ASN A 483 -5.58 2.26 23.29
CA ASN A 483 -6.59 1.41 23.92
C ASN A 483 -6.63 0.02 23.27
N TYR A 484 -6.88 -1.00 24.08
CA TYR A 484 -6.92 -2.40 23.62
C TYR A 484 -8.19 -3.06 24.14
N GLU A 485 -8.91 -3.78 23.28
CA GLU A 485 -10.19 -4.37 23.64
C GLU A 485 -10.33 -5.80 23.11
N VAL A 486 -10.89 -6.68 23.92
CA VAL A 486 -11.42 -7.97 23.48
C VAL A 486 -12.94 -7.86 23.50
N ASN A 487 -13.54 -7.97 22.32
CA ASN A 487 -14.98 -7.88 22.12
C ASN A 487 -15.40 -8.91 21.07
N THR A 488 -15.35 -10.18 21.47
CA THR A 488 -15.69 -11.33 20.63
C THR A 488 -16.93 -12.04 21.19
N SER A 489 -17.62 -12.82 20.35
CA SER A 489 -18.84 -13.53 20.76
C SER A 489 -18.66 -14.40 22.01
N GLU A 490 -19.71 -14.52 22.83
CA GLU A 490 -19.74 -15.41 23.98
C GLU A 490 -19.25 -16.84 23.66
N GLY A 491 -18.24 -17.30 24.41
CA GLY A 491 -17.64 -18.62 24.26
C GLY A 491 -16.54 -18.71 23.19
N SER A 492 -16.21 -17.62 22.50
CA SER A 492 -14.99 -17.49 21.69
C SER A 492 -13.81 -17.06 22.55
N THR A 493 -12.60 -17.46 22.16
CA THR A 493 -11.38 -17.19 22.92
C THR A 493 -10.31 -16.56 22.04
N TRP A 494 -9.74 -15.44 22.49
CA TRP A 494 -8.47 -14.92 21.98
C TRP A 494 -7.33 -15.37 22.89
N ASN A 495 -6.45 -16.21 22.37
CA ASN A 495 -5.20 -16.58 23.01
C ASN A 495 -4.18 -15.47 22.76
N LEU A 496 -3.81 -14.75 23.80
CA LEU A 496 -2.78 -13.72 23.75
C LEU A 496 -1.45 -14.35 24.17
N ILE A 497 -0.54 -14.47 23.20
CA ILE A 497 0.77 -15.13 23.37
C ILE A 497 1.91 -14.19 23.03
N GLY A 498 3.13 -14.55 23.45
CA GLY A 498 4.29 -13.67 23.34
C GLY A 498 4.20 -12.52 24.35
N GLU A 499 5.20 -11.64 24.33
CA GLU A 499 5.35 -10.58 25.34
C GLU A 499 5.54 -9.23 24.67
N THR A 500 5.06 -8.17 25.32
CA THR A 500 5.32 -6.79 24.91
C THR A 500 5.60 -5.91 26.12
N THR A 501 6.39 -4.87 25.93
CA THR A 501 6.65 -3.84 26.94
C THR A 501 5.81 -2.59 26.69
N ALA A 502 5.01 -2.57 25.62
CA ALA A 502 4.10 -1.46 25.33
C ALA A 502 3.06 -1.30 26.44
N LEU A 503 2.63 -0.06 26.69
CA LEU A 503 1.48 0.20 27.56
C LEU A 503 0.20 -0.24 26.84
N THR A 504 -0.40 -1.35 27.27
CA THR A 504 -1.60 -1.90 26.64
C THR A 504 -2.73 -2.06 27.67
N PRO A 505 -3.47 -0.99 28.00
CA PRO A 505 -4.63 -1.11 28.87
C PRO A 505 -5.73 -1.90 28.14
N TRP A 506 -5.93 -3.15 28.57
CA TRP A 506 -6.89 -4.07 27.98
C TRP A 506 -8.26 -3.96 28.65
N THR A 507 -9.31 -3.94 27.85
CA THR A 507 -10.70 -4.12 28.31
C THR A 507 -11.27 -5.39 27.72
N VAL A 508 -11.81 -6.29 28.54
CA VAL A 508 -12.47 -7.52 28.10
C VAL A 508 -13.98 -7.33 28.22
N THR A 509 -14.61 -6.95 27.11
CA THR A 509 -16.05 -6.62 27.05
C THR A 509 -16.90 -7.87 26.85
N GLU A 510 -16.50 -8.76 25.95
CA GLU A 510 -17.21 -10.00 25.66
C GLU A 510 -16.23 -11.11 25.26
N GLY A 511 -16.64 -12.36 25.42
CA GLY A 511 -15.81 -13.54 25.12
C GLY A 511 -14.72 -13.77 26.14
N THR A 512 -13.65 -14.47 25.74
CA THR A 512 -12.53 -14.83 26.63
C THR A 512 -11.20 -14.31 26.10
N LEU A 513 -10.41 -13.65 26.96
CA LEU A 513 -9.00 -13.38 26.77
C LEU A 513 -8.18 -14.42 27.55
N ALA A 514 -7.52 -15.34 26.85
CA ALA A 514 -6.69 -16.37 27.46
C ALA A 514 -5.21 -15.97 27.42
N ILE A 515 -4.53 -16.07 28.57
CA ILE A 515 -3.11 -15.74 28.72
C ILE A 515 -2.32 -16.90 29.34
N VAL A 516 -1.02 -16.94 29.00
CA VAL A 516 -0.03 -17.83 29.62
C VAL A 516 0.98 -17.07 30.48
N SER A 517 1.07 -15.74 30.34
CA SER A 517 1.99 -14.84 31.06
C SER A 517 1.34 -13.46 31.21
N ASP A 518 1.57 -12.75 32.32
CA ASP A 518 1.11 -11.37 32.47
C ASP A 518 1.79 -10.43 31.45
N HIS A 519 3.03 -10.70 31.06
CA HIS A 519 3.78 -9.90 30.08
C HIS A 519 3.14 -9.87 28.69
N SER A 520 2.22 -10.80 28.40
CA SER A 520 1.39 -10.75 27.19
C SER A 520 0.42 -9.56 27.20
N LEU A 521 0.04 -9.07 28.39
CA LEU A 521 -0.80 -7.88 28.60
C LEU A 521 -0.02 -6.56 28.62
N GLY A 522 1.28 -6.57 28.28
CA GLY A 522 2.09 -5.35 28.16
C GLY A 522 2.72 -4.86 29.47
N SER A 523 3.14 -3.59 29.49
CA SER A 523 3.64 -2.91 30.70
C SER A 523 2.61 -2.97 31.82
N THR A 524 3.03 -3.30 33.04
CA THR A 524 2.20 -3.45 34.24
C THR A 524 1.49 -2.17 34.67
N ASP A 525 1.90 -1.01 34.15
CA ASP A 525 1.20 0.27 34.31
C ASP A 525 -0.18 0.30 33.64
N GLY A 526 -0.41 -0.53 32.63
CA GLY A 526 -1.69 -0.63 31.92
C GLY A 526 -2.69 -1.44 32.72
N ALA A 527 -3.81 -0.88 33.15
CA ALA A 527 -4.82 -1.66 33.88
C ALA A 527 -5.48 -2.72 32.98
N LEU A 528 -5.96 -3.82 33.57
CA LEU A 528 -6.89 -4.76 32.93
C LEU A 528 -8.31 -4.48 33.43
N THR A 529 -9.22 -4.18 32.53
CA THR A 529 -10.63 -3.93 32.84
C THR A 529 -11.48 -5.13 32.42
N LEU A 530 -12.25 -5.70 33.34
CA LEU A 530 -13.30 -6.67 33.02
C LEU A 530 -14.61 -5.92 32.86
N ASN A 531 -15.23 -6.05 31.68
CA ASN A 531 -16.45 -5.35 31.32
C ASN A 531 -17.48 -6.29 30.68
N GLY A 532 -17.63 -7.49 31.25
CA GLY A 532 -18.55 -8.52 30.79
C GLY A 532 -17.87 -9.76 30.22
N GLY A 533 -16.60 -9.67 29.83
CA GLY A 533 -15.83 -10.80 29.34
C GLY A 533 -15.05 -11.56 30.42
N VAL A 534 -14.36 -12.62 30.00
CA VAL A 534 -13.60 -13.53 30.85
C VAL A 534 -12.09 -13.35 30.64
N LEU A 535 -11.34 -13.16 31.72
CA LEU A 535 -9.89 -13.44 31.71
C LEU A 535 -9.68 -14.91 32.04
N GLN A 536 -8.91 -15.63 31.21
CA GLN A 536 -8.51 -17.01 31.47
C GLN A 536 -7.00 -17.11 31.66
N THR A 537 -6.56 -17.72 32.76
CA THR A 537 -5.14 -18.10 32.97
C THR A 537 -4.95 -19.58 32.68
N VAL A 538 -4.12 -19.88 31.69
CA VAL A 538 -3.87 -21.28 31.25
C VAL A 538 -2.76 -21.95 32.07
N LEU A 539 -1.83 -21.16 32.59
CA LEU A 539 -0.75 -21.57 33.49
C LEU A 539 -0.76 -20.71 34.74
N ASN A 540 0.17 -20.98 35.65
CA ASN A 540 0.36 -20.15 36.83
C ASN A 540 0.87 -18.77 36.42
N VAL A 541 0.16 -17.72 36.80
CA VAL A 541 0.46 -16.32 36.47
C VAL A 541 0.52 -15.50 37.75
N ASN A 542 1.52 -14.63 37.84
CA ASN A 542 1.59 -13.59 38.86
C ASN A 542 1.45 -12.24 38.17
N SER A 543 0.63 -11.35 38.72
CA SER A 543 0.40 -10.01 38.20
C SER A 543 0.40 -8.98 39.34
N ASP A 544 1.15 -7.91 39.14
CA ASP A 544 1.17 -6.69 39.96
C ASP A 544 0.36 -5.54 39.32
N ARG A 545 -0.33 -5.85 38.22
CA ARG A 545 -1.19 -4.92 37.48
C ARG A 545 -2.46 -4.60 38.25
N ARG A 546 -2.98 -3.40 38.05
CA ARG A 546 -4.32 -3.01 38.53
C ARG A 546 -5.42 -3.70 37.72
N PHE A 547 -6.44 -4.17 38.43
CA PHE A 547 -7.65 -4.73 37.83
C PHE A 547 -8.84 -3.83 38.14
N ASN A 548 -9.68 -3.61 37.12
CA ASN A 548 -10.86 -2.76 37.20
C ASN A 548 -12.11 -3.58 36.85
N LEU A 549 -13.11 -3.57 37.73
CA LEU A 549 -14.38 -4.26 37.56
C LEU A 549 -15.49 -3.24 37.27
N THR A 550 -16.10 -3.33 36.10
CA THR A 550 -17.30 -2.55 35.77
C THR A 550 -18.57 -3.25 36.25
N ALA A 551 -19.72 -2.57 36.21
CA ALA A 551 -21.02 -3.15 36.56
C ALA A 551 -21.34 -4.47 35.81
N GLU A 552 -20.78 -4.66 34.61
CA GLU A 552 -21.01 -5.85 33.77
C GLU A 552 -20.08 -7.02 34.11
N SER A 553 -19.07 -6.84 34.98
CA SER A 553 -18.01 -7.84 35.25
C SER A 553 -18.50 -9.24 35.61
N LEU A 554 -19.69 -9.35 36.23
CA LEU A 554 -20.27 -10.63 36.63
C LEU A 554 -20.84 -11.45 35.46
N ASN A 555 -21.05 -10.84 34.28
CA ASN A 555 -21.42 -11.57 33.06
C ASN A 555 -20.26 -12.49 32.62
N GLY A 556 -19.03 -12.13 32.94
CA GLY A 556 -17.82 -12.91 32.68
C GLY A 556 -17.12 -13.32 33.96
N GLY A 557 -15.90 -12.81 34.17
CA GLY A 557 -15.11 -13.00 35.39
C GLY A 557 -13.69 -13.49 35.14
N ILE A 558 -13.13 -14.21 36.12
CA ILE A 558 -11.80 -14.82 36.06
C ILE A 558 -11.95 -16.34 36.04
N LEU A 559 -11.40 -16.98 35.01
CA LEU A 559 -11.31 -18.42 34.83
C LEU A 559 -9.86 -18.88 35.06
N THR A 560 -9.62 -19.60 36.15
CA THR A 560 -8.27 -20.09 36.47
C THR A 560 -8.11 -21.58 36.13
N ASP A 561 -7.43 -21.88 35.03
CA ASP A 561 -6.94 -23.24 34.75
C ASP A 561 -5.57 -23.47 35.40
N GLY A 562 -4.75 -22.41 35.49
CA GLY A 562 -3.60 -22.31 36.40
C GLY A 562 -3.82 -21.22 37.45
N ASP A 563 -3.05 -21.27 38.53
CA ASP A 563 -3.19 -20.33 39.65
C ASP A 563 -2.93 -18.88 39.20
N LEU A 564 -3.74 -17.93 39.66
CA LEU A 564 -3.54 -16.51 39.40
C LEU A 564 -3.29 -15.78 40.72
N THR A 565 -2.10 -15.19 40.86
CA THR A 565 -1.77 -14.29 41.98
C THR A 565 -1.91 -12.85 41.54
N LEU A 566 -2.80 -12.11 42.19
CA LEU A 566 -2.96 -10.66 42.04
C LEU A 566 -2.46 -9.98 43.32
N THR A 567 -1.37 -9.24 43.23
CA THR A 567 -0.76 -8.57 44.39
C THR A 567 -1.26 -7.14 44.59
N ASN A 568 -1.79 -6.52 43.53
CA ASN A 568 -2.32 -5.16 43.55
C ASN A 568 -3.84 -5.15 43.78
N VAL A 569 -4.37 -3.97 44.06
CA VAL A 569 -5.79 -3.73 44.35
C VAL A 569 -6.65 -3.99 43.11
N ILE A 570 -7.72 -4.77 43.30
CA ILE A 570 -8.87 -4.82 42.40
C ILE A 570 -9.85 -3.73 42.82
N SER A 571 -10.28 -2.90 41.87
CA SER A 571 -11.15 -1.74 42.13
C SER A 571 -12.36 -1.70 41.19
N GLY A 572 -13.35 -0.88 41.51
CA GLY A 572 -14.49 -0.58 40.62
C GLY A 572 -15.85 -0.97 41.21
N VAL A 573 -16.92 -0.53 40.57
CA VAL A 573 -18.28 -0.76 41.07
C VAL A 573 -18.78 -2.20 40.84
N GLY A 574 -18.08 -2.95 40.00
CA GLY A 574 -18.41 -4.32 39.60
C GLY A 574 -18.19 -5.37 40.67
N GLY A 575 -18.66 -6.59 40.38
CA GLY A 575 -18.42 -7.78 41.19
C GLY A 575 -17.35 -8.69 40.61
N LEU A 576 -16.70 -9.47 41.48
CA LEU A 576 -15.69 -10.46 41.12
C LEU A 576 -16.34 -11.84 41.01
N LYS A 577 -16.26 -12.47 39.84
CA LYS A 577 -16.69 -13.86 39.62
C LYS A 577 -15.50 -14.76 39.34
N LYS A 578 -15.31 -15.77 40.18
CA LYS A 578 -14.24 -16.77 40.08
C LYS A 578 -14.79 -18.11 39.59
N THR A 579 -14.20 -18.61 38.52
CA THR A 579 -14.46 -19.93 37.94
C THR A 579 -13.15 -20.71 37.72
N GLY A 580 -13.22 -21.95 37.27
CA GLY A 580 -12.04 -22.81 37.09
C GLY A 580 -11.58 -23.46 38.40
N ASN A 581 -10.85 -24.56 38.29
CA ASN A 581 -10.49 -25.40 39.43
C ASN A 581 -9.29 -24.87 40.22
N ALA A 582 -8.41 -24.09 39.58
CA ALA A 582 -7.23 -23.53 40.21
C ALA A 582 -7.58 -22.39 41.19
N THR A 583 -6.56 -21.85 41.85
CA THR A 583 -6.70 -20.85 42.91
C THR A 583 -6.59 -19.44 42.32
N LEU A 584 -7.50 -18.54 42.71
CA LEU A 584 -7.28 -17.10 42.60
C LEU A 584 -6.75 -16.60 43.94
N ILE A 585 -5.57 -16.00 43.95
CA ILE A 585 -4.88 -15.52 45.14
C ILE A 585 -4.90 -14.00 45.12
N LEU A 586 -5.48 -13.38 46.15
CA LEU A 586 -5.53 -11.93 46.31
C LEU A 586 -4.62 -11.51 47.47
N GLY A 587 -3.62 -10.68 47.15
CA GLY A 587 -2.63 -10.17 48.11
C GLY A 587 -2.89 -8.75 48.62
N GLY A 588 -3.67 -7.96 47.88
CA GLY A 588 -4.00 -6.56 48.21
C GLY A 588 -5.39 -6.40 48.83
N GLN A 589 -5.60 -5.27 49.52
CA GLN A 589 -6.94 -4.85 50.01
C GLN A 589 -7.78 -4.42 48.80
N ASN A 590 -8.86 -5.13 48.51
CA ASN A 590 -9.65 -4.86 47.31
C ASN A 590 -10.81 -3.90 47.60
N ASP A 591 -10.99 -2.92 46.70
CA ASP A 591 -11.92 -1.80 46.85
C ASP A 591 -13.15 -1.93 45.93
N TYR A 592 -13.33 -3.07 45.28
CA TYR A 592 -14.53 -3.28 44.48
C TYR A 592 -15.76 -3.47 45.36
N THR A 593 -16.90 -2.90 44.93
CA THR A 593 -18.10 -2.84 45.77
C THR A 593 -19.18 -3.85 45.39
N GLY A 594 -19.08 -4.50 44.23
CA GLY A 594 -20.04 -5.52 43.82
C GLY A 594 -19.83 -6.85 44.54
N ARG A 595 -20.66 -7.84 44.20
CA ARG A 595 -20.64 -9.18 44.80
C ARG A 595 -19.37 -9.96 44.44
N THR A 596 -18.91 -10.80 45.37
CA THR A 596 -17.86 -11.80 45.14
C THR A 596 -18.50 -13.18 44.99
N ILE A 597 -18.45 -13.77 43.79
CA ILE A 597 -19.04 -15.08 43.50
C ILE A 597 -17.92 -16.08 43.22
N ILE A 598 -17.84 -17.14 44.04
CA ILE A 598 -16.90 -18.24 43.84
C ILE A 598 -17.70 -19.43 43.33
N SER A 599 -17.72 -19.60 42.01
CA SER A 599 -18.47 -20.67 41.35
C SER A 599 -17.69 -21.97 41.23
N SER A 600 -16.36 -21.93 41.25
CA SER A 600 -15.49 -23.12 41.22
C SER A 600 -14.09 -22.81 41.78
N GLY A 601 -13.45 -23.84 42.33
CA GLY A 601 -12.10 -23.76 42.87
C GLY A 601 -12.02 -22.97 44.18
N ASN A 602 -10.89 -22.30 44.37
CA ASN A 602 -10.55 -21.63 45.63
C ASN A 602 -10.28 -20.13 45.39
N LEU A 603 -10.82 -19.28 46.27
CA LEU A 603 -10.36 -17.90 46.45
C LEU A 603 -9.49 -17.87 47.70
N PHE A 604 -8.24 -17.44 47.58
CA PHE A 604 -7.28 -17.40 48.67
C PHE A 604 -6.84 -15.96 48.96
N LEU A 605 -7.21 -15.45 50.12
CA LEU A 605 -6.80 -14.14 50.61
C LEU A 605 -5.51 -14.31 51.43
N THR A 606 -4.48 -13.54 51.10
CA THR A 606 -3.13 -13.66 51.67
C THR A 606 -2.58 -12.30 52.07
N GLY A 607 -1.74 -12.21 53.10
CA GLY A 607 -1.15 -10.94 53.52
C GLY A 607 -2.23 -9.89 53.88
N GLU A 608 -2.25 -8.77 53.17
CA GLU A 608 -3.29 -7.75 53.28
C GLU A 608 -4.47 -8.00 52.31
N GLY A 609 -4.65 -9.24 51.84
CA GLY A 609 -5.79 -9.62 51.02
C GLY A 609 -7.11 -9.42 51.76
N GLY A 610 -7.97 -8.56 51.22
CA GLY A 610 -9.29 -8.25 51.78
C GLY A 610 -10.34 -8.01 50.72
N ILE A 611 -11.60 -8.26 51.07
CA ILE A 611 -12.80 -8.09 50.22
C ILE A 611 -13.95 -7.44 51.01
N GLU A 612 -13.63 -6.71 52.07
CA GLU A 612 -14.58 -6.11 53.01
C GLU A 612 -15.48 -5.03 52.40
N HIS A 613 -15.11 -4.51 51.23
CA HIS A 613 -15.94 -3.56 50.47
C HIS A 613 -16.96 -4.27 49.56
N SER A 614 -16.83 -5.58 49.33
CA SER A 614 -17.78 -6.31 48.51
C SER A 614 -19.16 -6.37 49.16
N GLU A 615 -20.21 -6.30 48.33
CA GLU A 615 -21.61 -6.33 48.77
C GLU A 615 -21.97 -7.65 49.48
N SER A 616 -21.51 -8.76 48.92
CA SER A 616 -21.74 -10.11 49.44
C SER A 616 -20.65 -11.07 48.96
N VAL A 617 -20.53 -12.21 49.64
CA VAL A 617 -19.70 -13.34 49.20
C VAL A 617 -20.57 -14.58 49.05
N GLU A 618 -20.53 -15.20 47.86
CA GLU A 618 -21.36 -16.34 47.48
C GLU A 618 -20.48 -17.54 47.12
N LEU A 619 -20.58 -18.63 47.88
CA LEU A 619 -19.83 -19.86 47.67
C LEU A 619 -20.72 -20.94 47.05
N SER A 620 -20.44 -21.34 45.81
CA SER A 620 -21.10 -22.50 45.21
C SER A 620 -20.58 -23.82 45.81
N LYS A 621 -21.33 -24.91 45.62
CA LYS A 621 -20.95 -26.24 46.11
C LYS A 621 -19.53 -26.65 45.68
N GLY A 622 -18.73 -27.12 46.63
CA GLY A 622 -17.37 -27.60 46.40
C GLY A 622 -16.33 -26.49 46.21
N THR A 623 -16.66 -25.25 46.53
CA THR A 623 -15.71 -24.14 46.51
C THR A 623 -15.18 -23.81 47.90
N SER A 624 -14.07 -23.07 47.96
CA SER A 624 -13.57 -22.55 49.22
C SER A 624 -13.17 -21.08 49.17
N LEU A 625 -13.48 -20.37 50.26
CA LEU A 625 -12.85 -19.12 50.62
C LEU A 625 -11.79 -19.42 51.69
N ASN A 626 -10.53 -19.27 51.33
CA ASN A 626 -9.43 -19.43 52.26
C ASN A 626 -8.93 -18.06 52.71
N ILE A 627 -8.99 -17.79 54.01
CA ILE A 627 -8.41 -16.59 54.60
C ILE A 627 -7.19 -16.92 55.45
N SER A 628 -6.81 -18.19 55.63
CA SER A 628 -5.84 -18.67 56.64
C SER A 628 -4.48 -17.97 56.64
N SER A 629 -4.11 -17.24 55.59
CA SER A 629 -2.81 -16.57 55.45
C SER A 629 -2.87 -15.03 55.36
N THR A 630 -3.97 -14.39 55.76
CA THR A 630 -4.03 -12.93 55.98
C THR A 630 -3.27 -12.48 57.25
N THR A 631 -2.76 -11.25 57.31
CA THR A 631 -1.93 -10.80 58.45
C THR A 631 -2.75 -10.46 59.70
N GLY A 632 -4.04 -10.16 59.55
CA GLY A 632 -4.92 -9.76 60.67
C GLY A 632 -6.36 -10.25 60.59
N GLY A 633 -6.63 -11.26 59.76
CA GLY A 633 -8.00 -11.60 59.36
C GLY A 633 -8.53 -10.63 58.30
N THR A 634 -9.80 -10.78 57.94
CA THR A 634 -10.50 -9.87 57.02
C THR A 634 -12.00 -9.93 57.33
N MET A 635 -12.73 -8.88 56.98
CA MET A 635 -14.18 -8.85 57.08
C MET A 635 -14.80 -9.40 55.80
N VAL A 636 -15.82 -10.26 55.96
CA VAL A 636 -16.56 -10.85 54.85
C VAL A 636 -18.03 -10.49 55.02
N ASN A 637 -18.55 -9.67 54.10
CA ASN A 637 -19.94 -9.22 54.16
C ASN A 637 -20.88 -10.27 53.58
N ASN A 638 -22.04 -10.43 54.22
CA ASN A 638 -23.20 -11.17 53.70
C ASN A 638 -22.83 -12.53 53.08
N LEU A 639 -22.03 -13.33 53.80
CA LEU A 639 -21.55 -14.61 53.33
C LEU A 639 -22.71 -15.61 53.19
N THR A 640 -22.84 -16.19 51.99
CA THR A 640 -23.73 -17.31 51.70
C THR A 640 -22.95 -18.45 51.08
N GLY A 641 -23.39 -19.69 51.31
CA GLY A 641 -22.72 -20.86 50.78
C GLY A 641 -23.68 -22.03 50.58
N ASP A 642 -23.52 -22.71 49.45
CA ASP A 642 -24.20 -23.97 49.17
C ASP A 642 -23.62 -25.11 50.02
N GLU A 643 -24.38 -26.18 50.18
CA GLU A 643 -23.91 -27.40 50.84
C GLU A 643 -22.61 -27.91 50.22
N GLY A 644 -21.58 -28.09 51.06
CA GLY A 644 -20.25 -28.54 50.63
C GLY A 644 -19.31 -27.43 50.15
N SER A 645 -19.68 -26.16 50.34
CA SER A 645 -18.71 -25.05 50.33
C SER A 645 -17.98 -24.94 51.67
N HIS A 646 -16.79 -24.34 51.67
CA HIS A 646 -15.94 -24.24 52.85
C HIS A 646 -15.36 -22.83 53.04
N VAL A 647 -15.22 -22.44 54.30
CA VAL A 647 -14.37 -21.31 54.70
C VAL A 647 -13.21 -21.85 55.50
N VAL A 648 -11.98 -21.52 55.10
CA VAL A 648 -10.76 -21.94 55.79
C VAL A 648 -10.21 -20.74 56.56
N LEU A 649 -10.33 -20.79 57.88
CA LEU A 649 -9.93 -19.68 58.78
C LEU A 649 -8.46 -19.75 59.20
N GLY A 650 -7.87 -20.95 59.21
CA GLY A 650 -6.56 -21.16 59.85
C GLY A 650 -6.65 -21.00 61.36
N ASP A 651 -5.67 -20.32 61.96
CA ASP A 651 -5.63 -20.02 63.40
C ASP A 651 -6.44 -18.76 63.79
N ARG A 652 -7.39 -18.31 62.94
CA ARG A 652 -8.16 -17.08 63.13
C ARG A 652 -9.59 -17.28 63.57
#